data_AF-A0A1W1UFJ5-F1
#
_entry.id   AF-A0A1W1UFJ5-F1
#
_cell.length_a   1.000
_cell.length_b   1.000
_cell.length_c   1.000
_cell.angle_alpha   90.00
_cell.angle_beta   90.00
_cell.angle_gamma   90.00
#
_symmetry.space_group_name_H-M   'P 1'
#
loop_
_entity.id
_entity.type
_entity.pdbx_description
1 polymer ?
#
loop_
_entity_poly.entity_id
_entity_poly.type
_entity_poly.pdbx_seq_one_letter_code
_entity_poly.pdbx_strand_id
1 'polypeptide(L)'
;MTTPGATNCSRLWTNQTPGQEVRNGARLDVKLERENPGVRTKRPQRVPRISVVICAYTEDRWAELQAAVASAQAQTQPPHEVIVVIDHNSALLGRARAAFAGCSVCPNAQQRGLSGARNTGVEAATGEVVAFLDDDAVAATDWLASLGAAYADPAVLGAGGFIAPNWEGGAPAWFPSEFLWVMGCSYTGLPGRAAPVRNVIGANMSCRRDVLNEVGGFRHGLGRVGVFPLGGEETELCIRSAGRFPGGVWLYQPAAAVRHLVPRSRATGRYFLTRCFAEGLTKARVARLVGPGAALASERRYATQTLPLGVLRALGAALRGDGGGLLRAAAIVGGLLTVGAGYAAGQVLKAPAAPVVPTAPPSSGAHRPEPRPLRVLEVELAGPLPTLQPRDPETGRVYPGARVLVRLHARPIGLVDLDLPPGGLGGEALAGELWAALSGEINGHLREDGLPEVTHLGAAGLPTFSTPRCLTERQALLERAPFMSVIVATRNRAARLDALLDLLLDLDYPRFEVVIVDNAPTDDGTERVVQARAARDARVRYVREDHPGLSNARNRGIRHARGEFVAITDDDVRPDRAWLTELARGFAAGENVGCVTGSILAMRLDTPAQAWIEQYGGFNKGFAPRLFDLRAHQLDSRMYPYAAGAFGSGANLAFRRSAWREVGGFDAALGAGTAGMGGEELSIFVELLQRGYQIAYRPGALLYHDHHADYGALQRQMFSYGAGLTAYLTAAVWKRPARLLDLAARVPEGLRHALHPASEKNSKKNDLYPAELTRLELRGMLYGPLAYLRSRRALAAVRRQFGRRAGGGP
;
A
#
# COMPACT_ATOMS: atom_id res chain seq x y z
N MET A 1 -71.86 6.35 -10.96
CA MET A 1 -71.00 6.55 -12.14
C MET A 1 -69.71 7.17 -11.66
N THR A 2 -68.69 6.34 -11.46
CA THR A 2 -67.41 6.68 -10.82
C THR A 2 -66.29 6.17 -11.71
N THR A 3 -65.44 7.09 -12.17
CA THR A 3 -64.23 6.85 -12.97
C THR A 3 -63.11 6.24 -12.11
N PRO A 4 -62.24 5.35 -12.64
CA PRO A 4 -61.26 4.60 -11.85
C PRO A 4 -59.94 5.37 -11.63
N GLY A 5 -59.38 5.20 -10.44
CA GLY A 5 -58.23 5.95 -9.91
C GLY A 5 -56.84 5.44 -10.31
N ALA A 6 -55.88 6.35 -10.15
CA ALA A 6 -54.44 6.16 -10.36
C ALA A 6 -53.85 5.11 -9.41
N THR A 7 -53.13 4.15 -9.99
CA THR A 7 -52.52 3.01 -9.30
C THR A 7 -51.21 3.40 -8.63
N ASN A 8 -51.13 3.18 -7.32
CA ASN A 8 -49.97 3.38 -6.47
C ASN A 8 -48.94 2.23 -6.70
N CYS A 9 -47.68 2.56 -7.02
CA CYS A 9 -46.64 1.60 -7.44
C CYS A 9 -46.19 0.58 -6.37
N SER A 10 -46.75 0.61 -5.16
CA SER A 10 -46.43 -0.32 -4.07
C SER A 10 -47.30 -1.59 -4.03
N ARG A 11 -48.22 -1.80 -5.00
CA ARG A 11 -49.16 -2.94 -5.00
C ARG A 11 -48.92 -4.02 -6.05
N LEU A 12 -47.86 -3.94 -6.86
CA LEU A 12 -47.64 -4.93 -7.93
C LEU A 12 -47.20 -6.33 -7.46
N TRP A 13 -46.98 -6.54 -6.16
CA TRP A 13 -46.59 -7.85 -5.64
C TRP A 13 -47.06 -8.09 -4.20
N THR A 14 -48.32 -8.47 -4.02
CA THR A 14 -48.78 -9.07 -2.76
C THR A 14 -48.61 -10.59 -2.85
N ASN A 15 -47.62 -11.12 -2.13
CA ASN A 15 -47.64 -12.54 -1.77
C ASN A 15 -48.72 -12.73 -0.70
N GLN A 16 -49.71 -13.58 -1.00
CA GLN A 16 -50.65 -14.10 -0.02
C GLN A 16 -49.92 -15.07 0.92
N THR A 17 -49.84 -14.74 2.21
CA THR A 17 -50.10 -15.65 3.35
C THR A 17 -50.26 -14.80 4.63
N PRO A 18 -51.19 -15.13 5.55
CA PRO A 18 -51.67 -14.18 6.55
C PRO A 18 -50.88 -14.23 7.87
N GLY A 19 -50.73 -13.07 8.51
CA GLY A 19 -50.42 -12.97 9.94
C GLY A 19 -49.23 -12.09 10.30
N GLN A 20 -49.52 -10.82 10.57
CA GLN A 20 -48.99 -9.94 11.64
C GLN A 20 -48.86 -8.50 11.15
N GLU A 21 -49.75 -7.66 11.68
CA GLU A 21 -49.71 -6.21 11.57
C GLU A 21 -48.46 -5.66 12.26
N VAL A 22 -47.76 -4.73 11.61
CA VAL A 22 -46.91 -3.75 12.29
C VAL A 22 -47.29 -2.36 11.80
N ARG A 23 -47.78 -1.55 12.75
CA ARG A 23 -48.22 -0.16 12.58
C ARG A 23 -47.05 0.83 12.50
N ASN A 24 -47.39 2.03 11.99
CA ASN A 24 -46.68 3.32 11.94
C ASN A 24 -46.01 3.62 10.59
N GLY A 25 -46.36 4.66 9.82
CA GLY A 25 -47.12 5.88 10.11
C GLY A 25 -46.26 7.12 9.91
N ALA A 26 -46.09 7.58 8.67
CA ALA A 26 -45.64 8.94 8.35
C ALA A 26 -46.15 9.32 6.94
N ARG A 27 -47.22 10.13 6.88
CA ARG A 27 -47.74 10.75 5.66
C ARG A 27 -46.94 12.02 5.37
N LEU A 28 -46.52 12.20 4.12
CA LEU A 28 -46.03 13.48 3.58
C LEU A 28 -47.05 13.92 2.52
N ASP A 29 -47.85 14.92 2.86
CA ASP A 29 -48.79 15.57 1.95
C ASP A 29 -48.02 16.51 1.00
N VAL A 30 -48.21 16.34 -0.31
CA VAL A 30 -47.73 17.27 -1.33
C VAL A 30 -48.93 17.80 -2.10
N LYS A 31 -49.19 19.11 -1.98
CA LYS A 31 -50.18 19.86 -2.75
C LYS A 31 -49.84 19.80 -4.25
N LEU A 32 -50.81 19.39 -5.06
CA LEU A 32 -50.78 19.49 -6.52
C LEU A 32 -51.33 20.87 -6.95
N GLU A 33 -50.48 21.70 -7.55
CA GLU A 33 -50.91 22.89 -8.29
C GLU A 33 -51.25 22.53 -9.75
N ARG A 34 -52.28 23.20 -10.27
CA ARG A 34 -53.00 22.91 -11.52
C ARG A 34 -52.17 23.21 -12.79
N GLU A 35 -52.43 22.40 -13.81
CA GLU A 35 -51.88 22.45 -15.17
C GLU A 35 -52.18 23.75 -15.93
N ASN A 36 -51.23 24.15 -16.79
CA ASN A 36 -51.40 25.16 -17.83
C ASN A 36 -51.55 24.43 -19.19
N PRO A 37 -52.58 24.70 -20.01
CA PRO A 37 -52.90 23.88 -21.17
C PRO A 37 -52.17 24.36 -22.42
N GLY A 38 -51.40 23.48 -23.06
CA GLY A 38 -50.82 23.80 -24.36
C GLY A 38 -49.79 22.80 -24.86
N VAL A 39 -50.17 21.55 -25.13
CA VAL A 39 -49.33 20.66 -25.96
C VAL A 39 -50.18 19.86 -26.94
N ARG A 40 -49.90 20.09 -28.23
CA ARG A 40 -50.43 19.38 -29.39
C ARG A 40 -50.24 17.86 -29.26
N THR A 41 -51.28 17.12 -29.66
CA THR A 41 -51.35 15.66 -29.75
C THR A 41 -50.21 15.07 -30.61
N LYS A 42 -49.31 14.28 -30.00
CA LYS A 42 -48.25 13.52 -30.71
C LYS A 42 -48.83 12.25 -31.36
N ARG A 43 -48.37 11.95 -32.58
CA ARG A 43 -48.61 10.70 -33.33
C ARG A 43 -48.30 9.45 -32.46
N PRO A 44 -48.98 8.31 -32.67
CA PRO A 44 -48.70 7.07 -31.95
C PRO A 44 -47.25 6.63 -32.23
N GLN A 45 -46.44 6.53 -31.18
CA GLN A 45 -45.02 6.19 -31.28
C GLN A 45 -44.86 4.69 -31.51
N ARG A 46 -44.07 4.33 -32.53
CA ARG A 46 -43.69 2.95 -32.84
C ARG A 46 -42.84 2.39 -31.69
N VAL A 47 -43.28 1.27 -31.11
CA VAL A 47 -42.56 0.55 -30.06
C VAL A 47 -41.31 -0.10 -30.67
N PRO A 48 -40.11 0.07 -30.09
CA PRO A 48 -38.87 -0.47 -30.66
C PRO A 48 -38.83 -1.99 -30.57
N ARG A 49 -38.15 -2.63 -31.54
CA ARG A 49 -37.82 -4.06 -31.45
C ARG A 49 -36.70 -4.26 -30.43
N ILE A 50 -36.95 -5.00 -29.35
CA ILE A 50 -36.00 -5.20 -28.26
C ILE A 50 -35.49 -6.64 -28.24
N SER A 51 -34.19 -6.84 -28.43
CA SER A 51 -33.51 -8.13 -28.21
C SER A 51 -33.09 -8.22 -26.73
N VAL A 52 -33.39 -9.33 -26.06
CA VAL A 52 -32.99 -9.55 -24.67
C VAL A 52 -31.75 -10.45 -24.62
N VAL A 53 -30.70 -10.00 -23.94
CA VAL A 53 -29.46 -10.74 -23.73
C VAL A 53 -29.34 -11.16 -22.27
N ILE A 54 -29.17 -12.46 -22.04
CA ILE A 54 -28.94 -13.06 -20.72
C ILE A 54 -27.59 -13.79 -20.76
N CYS A 55 -26.66 -13.40 -19.90
CA CYS A 55 -25.33 -14.01 -19.82
C CYS A 55 -25.22 -14.93 -18.61
N ALA A 56 -24.78 -16.18 -18.81
CA ALA A 56 -24.59 -17.16 -17.74
C ALA A 56 -23.23 -17.87 -17.86
N TYR A 57 -22.66 -18.29 -16.72
CA TYR A 57 -21.32 -18.92 -16.69
C TYR A 57 -21.22 -20.18 -15.80
N THR A 58 -22.19 -20.40 -14.90
CA THR A 58 -22.16 -21.51 -13.92
C THR A 58 -23.43 -22.34 -13.98
N GLU A 59 -23.28 -23.65 -13.74
CA GLU A 59 -24.39 -24.60 -13.60
C GLU A 59 -25.10 -24.47 -12.25
N ASP A 60 -24.43 -23.87 -11.25
CA ASP A 60 -24.97 -23.71 -9.89
C ASP A 60 -26.23 -22.83 -9.85
N ARG A 61 -26.40 -21.96 -10.85
CA ARG A 61 -27.52 -21.02 -10.98
C ARG A 61 -28.52 -21.44 -12.05
N TRP A 62 -28.65 -22.74 -12.28
CA TRP A 62 -29.52 -23.27 -13.33
C TRP A 62 -30.99 -22.86 -13.13
N ALA A 63 -31.51 -22.97 -11.90
CA ALA A 63 -32.90 -22.63 -11.60
C ALA A 63 -33.17 -21.13 -11.82
N GLU A 64 -32.23 -20.29 -11.43
CA GLU A 64 -32.25 -18.85 -11.62
C GLU A 64 -32.24 -18.50 -13.11
N LEU A 65 -31.35 -19.14 -13.90
CA LEU A 65 -31.29 -18.92 -15.34
C LEU A 65 -32.61 -19.31 -16.03
N GLN A 66 -33.23 -20.43 -15.63
CA GLN A 66 -34.55 -20.82 -16.13
C GLN A 66 -35.61 -19.76 -15.81
N ALA A 67 -35.62 -19.23 -14.58
CA ALA A 67 -36.55 -18.18 -14.17
C ALA A 67 -36.32 -16.86 -14.93
N ALA A 68 -35.06 -16.48 -15.15
CA ALA A 68 -34.69 -15.29 -15.92
C ALA A 68 -35.20 -15.40 -17.37
N VAL A 69 -34.90 -16.51 -18.06
CA VAL A 69 -35.35 -16.76 -19.44
C VAL A 69 -36.88 -16.79 -19.52
N ALA A 70 -37.55 -17.52 -18.63
CA ALA A 70 -39.01 -17.58 -18.61
C ALA A 70 -39.64 -16.19 -18.39
N SER A 71 -39.07 -15.37 -17.50
CA SER A 71 -39.57 -14.01 -17.27
C SER A 71 -39.37 -13.09 -18.47
N ALA A 72 -38.27 -13.25 -19.22
CA ALA A 72 -38.01 -12.50 -20.44
C ALA A 72 -38.93 -12.89 -21.60
N GLN A 73 -39.36 -14.16 -21.67
CA GLN A 73 -40.33 -14.64 -22.66
C GLN A 73 -41.77 -14.23 -22.31
N ALA A 74 -42.12 -14.20 -21.03
CA ALA A 74 -43.48 -13.92 -20.53
C ALA A 74 -43.77 -12.41 -20.37
N GLN A 75 -43.41 -11.61 -21.38
CA GLN A 75 -43.58 -10.15 -21.37
C GLN A 75 -44.87 -9.73 -22.08
N THR A 76 -45.55 -8.70 -21.55
CA THR A 76 -46.76 -8.15 -22.17
C THR A 76 -46.49 -7.57 -23.55
N GLN A 77 -45.28 -7.01 -23.74
CA GLN A 77 -44.70 -6.76 -25.03
C GLN A 77 -43.73 -7.90 -25.34
N PRO A 78 -43.99 -8.75 -26.36
CA PRO A 78 -43.08 -9.84 -26.69
C PRO A 78 -41.68 -9.32 -27.02
N PRO A 79 -40.61 -10.01 -26.57
CA PRO A 79 -39.25 -9.72 -27.03
C PRO A 79 -39.15 -9.95 -28.54
N HIS A 80 -38.29 -9.20 -29.22
CA HIS A 80 -37.96 -9.49 -30.61
C HIS A 80 -37.27 -10.86 -30.71
N GLU A 81 -36.40 -11.13 -29.75
CA GLU A 81 -35.69 -12.39 -29.55
C GLU A 81 -35.11 -12.41 -28.13
N VAL A 82 -34.83 -13.62 -27.62
CA VAL A 82 -34.08 -13.84 -26.38
C VAL A 82 -32.81 -14.59 -26.73
N ILE A 83 -31.67 -14.02 -26.35
CA ILE A 83 -30.32 -14.52 -26.62
C ILE A 83 -29.69 -14.90 -25.29
N VAL A 84 -29.37 -16.18 -25.12
CA VAL A 84 -28.67 -16.72 -23.96
C VAL A 84 -27.23 -16.97 -24.34
N VAL A 85 -26.31 -16.20 -23.75
CA VAL A 85 -24.88 -16.31 -24.00
C VAL A 85 -24.21 -17.06 -22.86
N ILE A 86 -23.56 -18.18 -23.17
CA ILE A 86 -22.88 -19.01 -22.18
C ILE A 86 -21.37 -18.73 -22.18
N ASP A 87 -20.86 -18.18 -21.09
CA ASP A 87 -19.46 -17.78 -20.95
C ASP A 87 -18.54 -18.96 -20.61
N HIS A 88 -17.93 -19.54 -21.65
CA HIS A 88 -16.86 -20.55 -21.55
C HIS A 88 -17.19 -21.76 -20.65
N ASN A 89 -18.45 -22.22 -20.68
CA ASN A 89 -18.92 -23.41 -19.97
C ASN A 89 -19.67 -24.34 -20.95
N SER A 90 -19.00 -25.39 -21.43
CA SER A 90 -19.53 -26.30 -22.44
C SER A 90 -20.69 -27.18 -21.92
N ALA A 91 -20.64 -27.58 -20.65
CA ALA A 91 -21.69 -28.38 -20.02
C ALA A 91 -22.99 -27.56 -19.90
N LEU A 92 -22.89 -26.35 -19.37
CA LEU A 92 -24.01 -25.41 -19.31
C LEU A 92 -24.55 -25.07 -20.71
N LEU A 93 -23.68 -24.91 -21.71
CA LEU A 93 -24.10 -24.66 -23.10
C LEU A 93 -24.93 -25.80 -23.67
N GLY A 94 -24.49 -27.05 -23.50
CA GLY A 94 -25.25 -28.22 -23.94
C GLY A 94 -26.63 -28.28 -23.27
N ARG A 95 -26.66 -28.05 -21.96
CA ARG A 95 -27.89 -28.02 -21.17
C ARG A 95 -28.85 -26.88 -21.59
N ALA A 96 -28.33 -25.68 -21.79
CA ALA A 96 -29.11 -24.50 -22.20
C ALA A 96 -29.71 -24.68 -23.60
N ARG A 97 -28.95 -25.25 -24.55
CA ARG A 97 -29.46 -25.56 -25.91
C ARG A 97 -30.61 -26.55 -25.90
N ALA A 98 -30.57 -27.53 -25.01
CA ALA A 98 -31.65 -28.50 -24.86
C ALA A 98 -32.90 -27.92 -24.18
N ALA A 99 -32.72 -27.01 -23.21
CA ALA A 99 -33.81 -26.53 -22.36
C ALA A 99 -34.54 -25.29 -22.90
N PHE A 100 -33.86 -24.39 -23.62
CA PHE A 100 -34.41 -23.09 -24.02
C PHE A 100 -34.85 -23.07 -25.48
N ALA A 101 -35.80 -23.94 -25.83
CA ALA A 101 -36.42 -23.94 -27.15
C ALA A 101 -37.09 -22.59 -27.43
N GLY A 102 -36.79 -21.99 -28.59
CA GLY A 102 -37.27 -20.64 -28.97
C GLY A 102 -36.39 -19.47 -28.52
N CYS A 103 -35.27 -19.74 -27.84
CA CYS A 103 -34.20 -18.75 -27.62
C CYS A 103 -33.01 -19.03 -28.52
N SER A 104 -32.24 -18.00 -28.87
CA SER A 104 -30.92 -18.17 -29.47
C SER A 104 -29.90 -18.46 -28.37
N VAL A 105 -29.27 -19.65 -28.38
CA VAL A 105 -28.29 -20.05 -27.35
C VAL A 105 -26.91 -20.21 -27.98
N CYS A 106 -25.98 -19.35 -27.61
CA CYS A 106 -24.64 -19.32 -28.17
C CYS A 106 -23.52 -19.32 -27.10
N PRO A 107 -22.33 -19.86 -27.42
CA PRO A 107 -21.15 -19.65 -26.59
C PRO A 107 -20.68 -18.19 -26.68
N ASN A 108 -20.10 -17.66 -25.60
CA ASN A 108 -19.32 -16.43 -25.68
C ASN A 108 -18.17 -16.61 -26.68
N ALA A 109 -18.15 -15.80 -27.73
CA ALA A 109 -17.16 -15.83 -28.80
C ALA A 109 -15.96 -14.90 -28.53
N GLN A 110 -16.05 -14.08 -27.47
CA GLN A 110 -15.04 -13.11 -27.10
C GLN A 110 -14.27 -13.55 -25.85
N GLN A 111 -13.47 -12.65 -25.25
CA GLN A 111 -12.71 -12.94 -24.04
C GLN A 111 -13.65 -13.37 -22.89
N ARG A 112 -13.24 -14.40 -22.14
CA ARG A 112 -13.95 -14.86 -20.92
C ARG A 112 -14.25 -13.69 -19.98
N GLY A 113 -15.49 -13.66 -19.46
CA GLY A 113 -16.00 -12.65 -18.56
C GLY A 113 -17.25 -11.95 -19.07
N LEU A 114 -17.92 -11.24 -18.16
CA LEU A 114 -19.25 -10.64 -18.41
C LEU A 114 -19.26 -9.68 -19.61
N SER A 115 -18.23 -8.84 -19.76
CA SER A 115 -18.14 -7.89 -20.89
C SER A 115 -18.05 -8.59 -22.25
N GLY A 116 -17.27 -9.69 -22.35
CA GLY A 116 -17.19 -10.47 -23.59
C GLY A 116 -18.51 -11.16 -23.91
N ALA A 117 -19.15 -11.77 -22.91
CA ALA A 117 -20.45 -12.41 -23.08
C ALA A 117 -21.54 -11.40 -23.51
N ARG A 118 -21.58 -10.20 -22.90
CA ARG A 118 -22.51 -9.14 -23.30
C ARG A 118 -22.26 -8.70 -24.74
N ASN A 119 -21.01 -8.50 -25.14
CA ASN A 119 -20.67 -8.11 -26.50
C ASN A 119 -21.04 -9.18 -27.54
N THR A 120 -20.81 -10.47 -27.26
CA THR A 120 -21.32 -11.56 -28.12
C THR A 120 -22.84 -11.51 -28.25
N GLY A 121 -23.55 -11.20 -27.15
CA GLY A 121 -25.00 -10.99 -27.21
C GLY A 121 -25.42 -9.80 -28.07
N VAL A 122 -24.65 -8.71 -28.03
CA VAL A 122 -24.88 -7.52 -28.88
C VAL A 122 -24.66 -7.85 -30.37
N GLU A 123 -23.60 -8.60 -30.69
CA GLU A 123 -23.29 -9.04 -32.05
C GLU A 123 -24.38 -9.96 -32.62
N ALA A 124 -24.95 -10.82 -31.77
CA ALA A 124 -26.05 -11.71 -32.15
C ALA A 124 -27.41 -10.98 -32.24
N ALA A 125 -27.56 -9.81 -31.62
CA ALA A 125 -28.83 -9.09 -31.54
C ALA A 125 -29.20 -8.37 -32.85
N THR A 126 -30.46 -8.56 -33.25
CA THR A 126 -31.06 -7.99 -34.47
C THR A 126 -32.04 -6.85 -34.19
N GLY A 127 -32.41 -6.63 -32.92
CA GLY A 127 -33.32 -5.58 -32.46
C GLY A 127 -32.76 -4.17 -32.60
N GLU A 128 -33.63 -3.17 -32.55
CA GLU A 128 -33.23 -1.75 -32.52
C GLU A 128 -32.63 -1.37 -31.16
N VAL A 129 -33.07 -2.06 -30.10
CA VAL A 129 -32.60 -1.92 -28.71
C VAL A 129 -32.15 -3.28 -28.20
N VAL A 130 -31.07 -3.30 -27.42
CA VAL A 130 -30.60 -4.49 -26.69
C VAL A 130 -30.85 -4.27 -25.21
N ALA A 131 -31.62 -5.15 -24.57
CA ALA A 131 -31.85 -5.19 -23.14
C ALA A 131 -31.02 -6.31 -22.50
N PHE A 132 -30.43 -6.03 -21.33
CA PHE A 132 -29.61 -6.96 -20.56
C PHE A 132 -30.32 -7.30 -19.26
N LEU A 133 -30.45 -8.60 -19.00
CA LEU A 133 -30.99 -9.17 -17.77
C LEU A 133 -29.97 -10.17 -17.22
N ASP A 134 -29.58 -10.01 -15.95
CA ASP A 134 -28.66 -10.95 -15.31
C ASP A 134 -29.34 -12.33 -15.12
N ASP A 135 -28.55 -13.41 -15.13
CA ASP A 135 -29.04 -14.80 -14.99
C ASP A 135 -29.65 -15.11 -13.61
N ASP A 136 -29.48 -14.21 -12.63
CA ASP A 136 -30.10 -14.24 -11.31
C ASP A 136 -31.13 -13.12 -11.07
N ALA A 137 -31.69 -12.57 -12.15
CA ALA A 137 -32.76 -11.58 -12.13
C ALA A 137 -34.05 -12.07 -12.82
N VAL A 138 -35.19 -11.72 -12.23
CA VAL A 138 -36.53 -12.01 -12.78
C VAL A 138 -37.23 -10.71 -13.13
N ALA A 139 -37.63 -10.56 -14.39
CA ALA A 139 -38.31 -9.36 -14.88
C ALA A 139 -39.79 -9.31 -14.50
N ALA A 140 -40.31 -8.11 -14.21
CA ALA A 140 -41.76 -7.89 -14.14
C ALA A 140 -42.39 -8.09 -15.53
N THR A 141 -43.68 -8.41 -15.59
CA THR A 141 -44.38 -8.76 -16.84
C THR A 141 -44.44 -7.60 -17.84
N ASP A 142 -44.36 -6.36 -17.37
CA ASP A 142 -44.36 -5.12 -18.15
C ASP A 142 -42.96 -4.50 -18.33
N TRP A 143 -41.89 -5.25 -18.02
CA TRP A 143 -40.52 -4.77 -18.03
C TRP A 143 -40.07 -4.27 -19.41
N LEU A 144 -40.29 -5.04 -20.48
CA LEU A 144 -39.93 -4.63 -21.85
C LEU A 144 -40.75 -3.43 -22.34
N ALA A 145 -42.04 -3.38 -22.02
CA ALA A 145 -42.88 -2.24 -22.36
C ALA A 145 -42.40 -0.96 -21.66
N SER A 146 -42.01 -1.07 -20.40
CA SER A 146 -41.49 0.04 -19.60
C SER A 146 -40.13 0.52 -20.10
N LEU A 147 -39.21 -0.38 -20.46
CA LEU A 147 -37.93 0.00 -21.08
C LEU A 147 -38.15 0.61 -22.47
N GLY A 148 -39.02 0.00 -23.29
CA GLY A 148 -39.35 0.48 -24.63
C GLY A 148 -39.90 1.90 -24.64
N ALA A 149 -40.73 2.25 -23.66
CA ALA A 149 -41.29 3.59 -23.51
C ALA A 149 -40.21 4.69 -23.35
N ALA A 150 -39.01 4.37 -22.83
CA ALA A 150 -37.94 5.35 -22.71
C ALA A 150 -37.43 5.83 -24.08
N TYR A 151 -37.47 4.98 -25.11
CA TYR A 151 -36.93 5.26 -26.44
C TYR A 151 -37.90 6.04 -27.35
N ALA A 152 -39.09 6.37 -26.83
CA ALA A 152 -39.97 7.38 -27.39
C ALA A 152 -39.25 8.72 -27.61
N ASP A 153 -38.31 9.05 -26.74
CA ASP A 153 -37.40 10.16 -26.92
C ASP A 153 -36.16 9.70 -27.73
N PRO A 154 -35.93 10.27 -28.93
CA PRO A 154 -34.75 9.94 -29.73
C PRO A 154 -33.44 10.31 -29.02
N ALA A 155 -33.44 11.23 -28.06
CA ALA A 155 -32.25 11.59 -27.28
C ALA A 155 -31.84 10.50 -26.28
N VAL A 156 -32.71 9.54 -25.96
CA VAL A 156 -32.35 8.47 -25.01
C VAL A 156 -31.44 7.46 -25.69
N LEU A 157 -30.19 7.39 -25.22
CA LEU A 157 -29.16 6.44 -25.66
C LEU A 157 -29.41 5.05 -25.06
N GLY A 158 -29.78 5.03 -23.79
CA GLY A 158 -30.08 3.82 -23.05
C GLY A 158 -30.89 4.09 -21.80
N ALA A 159 -31.50 3.04 -21.26
CA ALA A 159 -32.36 3.10 -20.09
C ALA A 159 -31.95 2.03 -19.06
N GLY A 160 -32.28 2.26 -17.80
CA GLY A 160 -32.08 1.27 -16.74
C GLY A 160 -33.19 1.32 -15.73
N GLY A 161 -33.53 0.17 -15.16
CA GLY A 161 -34.74 0.02 -14.38
C GLY A 161 -34.53 -0.17 -12.88
N PHE A 162 -35.65 -0.30 -12.15
CA PHE A 162 -35.61 -0.61 -10.72
C PHE A 162 -35.19 -2.06 -10.49
N ILE A 163 -34.33 -2.27 -9.50
CA ILE A 163 -33.81 -3.60 -9.14
C ILE A 163 -34.11 -3.83 -7.67
N ALA A 164 -35.14 -4.62 -7.40
CA ALA A 164 -35.55 -5.01 -6.06
C ALA A 164 -34.67 -6.17 -5.57
N PRO A 165 -34.07 -6.07 -4.36
CA PRO A 165 -33.32 -7.19 -3.79
C PRO A 165 -34.28 -8.31 -3.34
N ASN A 166 -34.03 -9.54 -3.78
CA ASN A 166 -34.71 -10.75 -3.31
C ASN A 166 -33.78 -11.55 -2.38
N TRP A 167 -33.89 -11.31 -1.08
CA TRP A 167 -32.95 -11.87 -0.08
C TRP A 167 -33.27 -13.32 0.25
N GLU A 168 -32.28 -14.19 0.10
CA GLU A 168 -32.33 -15.55 0.62
C GLU A 168 -32.24 -15.53 2.16
N GLY A 169 -33.35 -15.73 2.86
CA GLY A 169 -33.39 -15.69 4.33
C GLY A 169 -33.54 -14.29 4.95
N GLY A 170 -33.95 -13.30 4.16
CA GLY A 170 -34.26 -11.94 4.63
C GLY A 170 -33.05 -10.99 4.66
N ALA A 171 -33.34 -9.68 4.66
CA ALA A 171 -32.31 -8.64 4.70
C ALA A 171 -31.66 -8.57 6.09
N PRO A 172 -30.32 -8.52 6.20
CA PRO A 172 -29.67 -8.34 7.49
C PRO A 172 -30.02 -6.98 8.12
N ALA A 173 -30.36 -6.97 9.42
CA ALA A 173 -30.73 -5.75 10.13
C ALA A 173 -29.63 -4.67 10.17
N TRP A 174 -28.36 -5.06 10.00
CA TRP A 174 -27.21 -4.15 9.94
C TRP A 174 -26.99 -3.51 8.57
N PHE A 175 -27.62 -4.02 7.50
CA PHE A 175 -27.32 -3.61 6.13
C PHE A 175 -28.03 -2.28 5.78
N PRO A 176 -27.30 -1.23 5.36
CA PRO A 176 -27.91 0.05 5.02
C PRO A 176 -28.45 0.07 3.59
N SER A 177 -29.63 0.66 3.38
CA SER A 177 -30.28 0.74 2.06
C SER A 177 -29.53 1.63 1.07
N GLU A 178 -28.69 2.54 1.57
CA GLU A 178 -27.71 3.33 0.82
C GLU A 178 -26.64 2.46 0.15
N PHE A 179 -26.42 1.23 0.59
CA PHE A 179 -25.41 0.35 0.01
C PHE A 179 -26.02 -0.80 -0.80
N LEU A 180 -27.29 -0.76 -1.17
CA LEU A 180 -27.89 -1.81 -2.01
C LEU A 180 -27.18 -1.98 -3.37
N TRP A 181 -26.45 -0.96 -3.85
CA TRP A 181 -25.57 -1.09 -5.01
C TRP A 181 -24.45 -2.13 -4.83
N VAL A 182 -24.05 -2.44 -3.58
CA VAL A 182 -23.12 -3.55 -3.26
C VAL A 182 -23.68 -4.89 -3.76
N MET A 183 -25.00 -5.04 -3.73
CA MET A 183 -25.72 -6.21 -4.21
C MET A 183 -26.18 -6.07 -5.67
N GLY A 184 -25.75 -5.03 -6.39
CA GLY A 184 -26.24 -4.75 -7.75
C GLY A 184 -27.71 -4.31 -7.77
N CYS A 185 -28.27 -3.83 -6.65
CA CYS A 185 -29.67 -3.45 -6.53
C CYS A 185 -29.87 -1.92 -6.51
N SER A 186 -31.11 -1.47 -6.73
CA SER A 186 -31.47 -0.07 -6.58
C SER A 186 -31.34 0.36 -5.12
N TYR A 187 -30.77 1.54 -4.88
CA TYR A 187 -30.36 2.03 -3.56
C TYR A 187 -30.94 3.40 -3.24
N THR A 188 -30.94 3.75 -1.95
CA THR A 188 -31.36 5.08 -1.49
C THR A 188 -30.46 6.15 -2.11
N GLY A 189 -31.02 7.04 -2.93
CA GLY A 189 -30.27 8.06 -3.68
C GLY A 189 -30.56 8.04 -5.19
N LEU A 190 -31.21 6.99 -5.70
CA LEU A 190 -31.74 6.96 -7.06
C LEU A 190 -33.04 7.78 -7.19
N PRO A 191 -33.37 8.31 -8.39
CA PRO A 191 -34.62 9.04 -8.63
C PRO A 191 -35.87 8.18 -8.39
N GLY A 192 -36.91 8.74 -7.77
CA GLY A 192 -38.19 8.04 -7.56
C GLY A 192 -39.12 8.02 -8.78
N ARG A 193 -38.74 8.68 -9.87
CA ARG A 193 -39.49 8.78 -11.14
C ARG A 193 -38.52 8.73 -12.30
N ALA A 194 -39.05 8.60 -13.52
CA ALA A 194 -38.24 8.64 -14.73
C ALA A 194 -37.40 9.92 -14.77
N ALA A 195 -36.07 9.79 -14.89
CA ALA A 195 -35.16 10.92 -14.85
C ALA A 195 -33.82 10.59 -15.52
N PRO A 196 -33.12 11.59 -16.12
CA PRO A 196 -31.77 11.41 -16.61
C PRO A 196 -30.81 11.02 -15.48
N VAL A 197 -29.91 10.08 -15.75
CA VAL A 197 -28.86 9.62 -14.84
C VAL A 197 -27.53 9.54 -15.57
N ARG A 198 -26.42 9.61 -14.82
CA ARG A 198 -25.07 9.45 -15.39
C ARG A 198 -24.83 8.04 -15.92
N ASN A 199 -25.32 7.05 -15.18
CA ASN A 199 -25.17 5.64 -15.53
C ASN A 199 -26.29 4.81 -14.91
N VAL A 200 -26.52 3.64 -15.50
CA VAL A 200 -27.47 2.63 -15.04
C VAL A 200 -26.74 1.45 -14.38
N ILE A 201 -27.48 0.44 -13.90
CA ILE A 201 -26.92 -0.77 -13.28
C ILE A 201 -27.10 -1.95 -14.25
N GLY A 202 -26.05 -2.73 -14.46
CA GLY A 202 -25.99 -3.76 -15.50
C GLY A 202 -27.02 -4.89 -15.39
N ALA A 203 -27.53 -5.17 -14.18
CA ALA A 203 -28.54 -6.21 -13.96
C ALA A 203 -29.93 -5.87 -14.53
N ASN A 204 -30.17 -4.61 -14.89
CA ASN A 204 -31.40 -4.14 -15.52
C ASN A 204 -31.11 -2.89 -16.35
N MET A 205 -30.62 -3.10 -17.57
CA MET A 205 -30.30 -2.01 -18.48
C MET A 205 -30.66 -2.35 -19.93
N SER A 206 -30.87 -1.32 -20.74
CA SER A 206 -31.02 -1.44 -22.19
C SER A 206 -30.30 -0.29 -22.89
N CYS A 207 -29.88 -0.50 -24.13
CA CYS A 207 -29.21 0.51 -24.94
C CYS A 207 -29.61 0.37 -26.41
N ARG A 208 -29.66 1.47 -27.16
CA ARG A 208 -29.85 1.38 -28.60
C ARG A 208 -28.68 0.61 -29.21
N ARG A 209 -28.97 -0.28 -30.16
CA ARG A 209 -27.95 -1.16 -30.74
C ARG A 209 -26.93 -0.37 -31.57
N ASP A 210 -27.37 0.67 -32.28
CA ASP A 210 -26.50 1.58 -33.01
C ASP A 210 -25.51 2.30 -32.07
N VAL A 211 -25.96 2.75 -30.90
CA VAL A 211 -25.09 3.35 -29.87
C VAL A 211 -24.05 2.34 -29.40
N LEU A 212 -24.45 1.09 -29.10
CA LEU A 212 -23.52 0.03 -28.70
C LEU A 212 -22.48 -0.28 -29.78
N ASN A 213 -22.91 -0.36 -31.04
CA ASN A 213 -22.03 -0.62 -32.18
C ASN A 213 -21.04 0.53 -32.41
N GLU A 214 -21.54 1.77 -32.40
CA GLU A 214 -20.74 2.97 -32.64
C GLU A 214 -19.66 3.19 -31.57
N VAL A 215 -19.98 2.88 -30.31
CA VAL A 215 -18.99 2.96 -29.23
C VAL A 215 -18.17 1.67 -29.09
N GLY A 216 -18.45 0.59 -29.84
CA GLY A 216 -17.68 -0.65 -29.72
C GLY A 216 -17.95 -1.44 -28.42
N GLY A 217 -19.19 -1.42 -27.93
CA GLY A 217 -19.67 -2.29 -26.85
C GLY A 217 -19.03 -2.05 -25.48
N PHE A 218 -19.07 -3.08 -24.62
CA PHE A 218 -18.48 -3.10 -23.29
C PHE A 218 -16.97 -3.31 -23.37
N ARG A 219 -16.18 -2.47 -22.67
CA ARG A 219 -14.72 -2.55 -22.69
C ARG A 219 -14.21 -3.81 -21.97
N HIS A 220 -13.35 -4.57 -22.65
CA HIS A 220 -12.66 -5.73 -22.06
C HIS A 220 -11.78 -5.37 -20.86
N GLY A 221 -11.68 -6.29 -19.91
CA GLY A 221 -10.89 -6.12 -18.69
C GLY A 221 -11.54 -5.24 -17.61
N LEU A 222 -12.71 -4.65 -17.87
CA LEU A 222 -13.62 -4.14 -16.83
C LEU A 222 -14.76 -5.16 -16.62
N GLY A 223 -15.17 -5.34 -15.37
CA GLY A 223 -16.23 -6.28 -14.98
C GLY A 223 -15.77 -7.58 -14.33
N ARG A 224 -16.74 -8.42 -13.94
CA ARG A 224 -16.50 -9.63 -13.14
C ARG A 224 -15.76 -10.70 -13.97
N VAL A 225 -14.62 -11.16 -13.43
CA VAL A 225 -13.86 -12.32 -13.92
C VAL A 225 -13.36 -13.12 -12.71
N GLY A 226 -13.84 -14.36 -12.55
CA GLY A 226 -13.48 -15.21 -11.41
C GLY A 226 -14.06 -14.72 -10.06
N VAL A 227 -13.32 -14.90 -8.96
CA VAL A 227 -13.79 -14.67 -7.58
C VAL A 227 -13.68 -13.24 -7.05
N PHE A 228 -12.95 -12.33 -7.74
CA PHE A 228 -12.78 -10.96 -7.27
C PHE A 228 -13.86 -10.03 -7.87
N PRO A 229 -14.67 -9.33 -7.06
CA PRO A 229 -15.93 -8.73 -7.51
C PRO A 229 -15.73 -7.33 -8.12
N LEU A 230 -14.89 -7.20 -9.16
CA LEU A 230 -14.78 -5.97 -9.95
C LEU A 230 -16.07 -5.76 -10.76
N GLY A 231 -16.46 -4.49 -10.94
CA GLY A 231 -17.57 -4.08 -11.81
C GLY A 231 -17.23 -2.84 -12.62
N GLY A 232 -18.24 -2.11 -13.08
CA GLY A 232 -18.13 -0.77 -13.65
C GLY A 232 -18.06 -0.72 -15.18
N GLU A 233 -18.25 -1.85 -15.87
CA GLU A 233 -18.32 -1.89 -17.34
C GLU A 233 -19.48 -1.04 -17.87
N GLU A 234 -20.65 -1.09 -17.22
CA GLU A 234 -21.82 -0.27 -17.57
C GLU A 234 -21.58 1.21 -17.27
N THR A 235 -20.87 1.52 -16.19
CA THR A 235 -20.54 2.90 -15.82
C THR A 235 -19.62 3.53 -16.87
N GLU A 236 -18.58 2.81 -17.30
CA GLU A 236 -17.68 3.28 -18.37
C GLU A 236 -18.42 3.47 -19.69
N LEU A 237 -19.27 2.50 -20.08
CA LEU A 237 -20.08 2.56 -21.29
C LEU A 237 -21.00 3.78 -21.30
N CYS A 238 -21.67 4.07 -20.18
CA CYS A 238 -22.60 5.21 -20.08
C CYS A 238 -21.88 6.54 -20.28
N ILE A 239 -20.72 6.73 -19.64
CA ILE A 239 -19.94 7.97 -19.76
C ILE A 239 -19.39 8.12 -21.19
N ARG A 240 -18.85 7.03 -21.75
CA ARG A 240 -18.24 7.03 -23.08
C ARG A 240 -19.26 7.30 -24.18
N SER A 241 -20.44 6.69 -24.09
CA SER A 241 -21.55 6.96 -25.02
C SER A 241 -22.09 8.38 -24.89
N ALA A 242 -22.29 8.89 -23.67
CA ALA A 242 -22.72 10.28 -23.48
C ALA A 242 -21.70 11.30 -24.04
N GLY A 243 -20.40 10.99 -23.99
CA GLY A 243 -19.36 11.81 -24.62
C GLY A 243 -19.36 11.72 -26.16
N ARG A 244 -19.74 10.57 -26.74
CA ARG A 244 -19.79 10.35 -28.19
C ARG A 244 -21.02 10.95 -28.87
N PHE A 245 -22.14 11.04 -28.14
CA PHE A 245 -23.43 11.53 -28.63
C PHE A 245 -23.86 12.78 -27.85
N PRO A 246 -23.41 13.99 -28.24
CA PRO A 246 -23.83 15.24 -27.60
C PRO A 246 -25.35 15.42 -27.59
N GLY A 247 -25.92 15.69 -26.42
CA GLY A 247 -27.37 15.78 -26.23
C GLY A 247 -28.07 14.44 -25.95
N GLY A 248 -27.35 13.32 -26.06
CA GLY A 248 -27.84 12.01 -25.68
C GLY A 248 -27.90 11.82 -24.16
N VAL A 249 -28.93 11.13 -23.67
CA VAL A 249 -29.16 10.90 -22.24
C VAL A 249 -29.31 9.42 -21.89
N TRP A 250 -28.81 9.04 -20.73
CA TRP A 250 -29.16 7.78 -20.07
C TRP A 250 -30.33 8.01 -19.12
N LEU A 251 -31.37 7.19 -19.22
CA LEU A 251 -32.60 7.36 -18.44
C LEU A 251 -32.73 6.28 -17.37
N TYR A 252 -33.02 6.67 -16.13
CA TYR A 252 -33.53 5.75 -15.14
C TYR A 252 -35.05 5.67 -15.25
N GLN A 253 -35.60 4.47 -15.45
CA GLN A 253 -37.03 4.19 -15.63
C GLN A 253 -37.50 3.21 -14.53
N PRO A 254 -37.94 3.70 -13.36
CA PRO A 254 -38.26 2.83 -12.22
C PRO A 254 -39.44 1.87 -12.47
N ALA A 255 -40.30 2.16 -13.46
CA ALA A 255 -41.39 1.25 -13.85
C ALA A 255 -40.86 -0.06 -14.46
N ALA A 256 -39.68 -0.04 -15.09
CA ALA A 256 -39.03 -1.26 -15.57
C ALA A 256 -38.39 -1.99 -14.39
N ALA A 257 -39.16 -2.82 -13.69
CA ALA A 257 -38.71 -3.48 -12.46
C ALA A 257 -38.21 -4.91 -12.71
N VAL A 258 -37.13 -5.28 -12.02
CA VAL A 258 -36.67 -6.68 -11.89
C VAL A 258 -36.45 -7.02 -10.40
N ARG A 259 -36.48 -8.31 -10.07
CA ARG A 259 -36.06 -8.85 -8.77
C ARG A 259 -34.75 -9.59 -8.93
N HIS A 260 -33.73 -9.20 -8.15
CA HIS A 260 -32.39 -9.78 -8.24
C HIS A 260 -32.09 -10.59 -6.98
N LEU A 261 -31.72 -11.87 -7.16
CA LEU A 261 -31.44 -12.78 -6.05
C LEU A 261 -30.19 -12.33 -5.27
N VAL A 262 -30.33 -12.23 -3.94
CA VAL A 262 -29.23 -11.96 -3.03
C VAL A 262 -29.02 -13.19 -2.15
N PRO A 263 -28.07 -14.07 -2.51
CA PRO A 263 -27.81 -15.29 -1.74
C PRO A 263 -27.19 -14.97 -0.38
N ARG A 264 -27.37 -15.88 0.59
CA ARG A 264 -26.86 -15.71 1.97
C ARG A 264 -25.35 -15.43 2.03
N SER A 265 -24.58 -16.00 1.10
CA SER A 265 -23.14 -15.80 1.00
C SER A 265 -22.74 -14.33 0.74
N ARG A 266 -23.61 -13.56 0.05
CA ARG A 266 -23.41 -12.12 -0.21
C ARG A 266 -23.94 -11.25 0.94
N ALA A 267 -24.82 -11.76 1.79
CA ALA A 267 -25.41 -11.05 2.94
C ALA A 267 -24.47 -10.94 4.18
N THR A 268 -23.15 -10.94 3.97
CA THR A 268 -22.14 -10.94 5.05
C THR A 268 -21.35 -9.64 5.11
N GLY A 269 -20.90 -9.25 6.31
CA GLY A 269 -20.03 -8.06 6.48
C GLY A 269 -18.72 -8.17 5.71
N ARG A 270 -18.17 -9.39 5.57
CA ARG A 270 -16.97 -9.65 4.77
C ARG A 270 -17.21 -9.36 3.28
N TYR A 271 -18.32 -9.84 2.72
CA TYR A 271 -18.67 -9.57 1.32
C TYR A 271 -18.88 -8.08 1.09
N PHE A 272 -19.61 -7.42 2.00
CA PHE A 272 -19.86 -5.98 1.97
C PHE A 272 -18.58 -5.16 1.89
N LEU A 273 -17.62 -5.37 2.81
CA LEU A 273 -16.35 -4.64 2.79
C LEU A 273 -15.50 -4.98 1.56
N THR A 274 -15.44 -6.26 1.17
CA THR A 274 -14.70 -6.70 -0.03
C THR A 274 -15.23 -6.01 -1.28
N ARG A 275 -16.56 -5.94 -1.44
CA ARG A 275 -17.19 -5.29 -2.59
C ARG A 275 -17.05 -3.77 -2.56
N CYS A 276 -17.12 -3.14 -1.39
CA CYS A 276 -16.82 -1.71 -1.22
C CYS A 276 -15.38 -1.38 -1.67
N PHE A 277 -14.40 -2.18 -1.26
CA PHE A 277 -13.01 -1.99 -1.65
C PHE A 277 -12.83 -2.18 -3.17
N ALA A 278 -13.43 -3.23 -3.72
CA ALA A 278 -13.42 -3.48 -5.16
C ALA A 278 -14.08 -2.35 -5.97
N GLU A 279 -15.14 -1.72 -5.44
CA GLU A 279 -15.77 -0.57 -6.06
C GLU A 279 -14.82 0.62 -6.16
N GLY A 280 -14.07 0.89 -5.08
CA GLY A 280 -13.03 1.91 -5.08
C GLY A 280 -11.99 1.66 -6.19
N LEU A 281 -11.48 0.44 -6.30
CA LEU A 281 -10.52 0.05 -7.34
C LEU A 281 -11.10 0.27 -8.75
N THR A 282 -12.35 -0.15 -8.97
CA THR A 282 -13.09 0.07 -10.22
C THR A 282 -13.21 1.56 -10.55
N LYS A 283 -13.60 2.40 -9.59
CA LYS A 283 -13.79 3.84 -9.82
C LYS A 283 -12.49 4.56 -10.16
N ALA A 284 -11.36 4.14 -9.57
CA ALA A 284 -10.05 4.64 -9.96
C ALA A 284 -9.70 4.27 -11.40
N ARG A 285 -9.98 3.03 -11.80
CA ARG A 285 -9.76 2.58 -13.18
C ARG A 285 -10.66 3.31 -14.19
N VAL A 286 -11.94 3.51 -13.89
CA VAL A 286 -12.85 4.30 -14.73
C VAL A 286 -12.39 5.75 -14.80
N ALA A 287 -11.98 6.36 -13.67
CA ALA A 287 -11.48 7.74 -13.64
C ALA A 287 -10.24 7.97 -14.53
N ARG A 288 -9.41 6.95 -14.74
CA ARG A 288 -8.29 7.02 -15.69
C ARG A 288 -8.74 6.97 -17.16
N LEU A 289 -9.84 6.29 -17.45
CA LEU A 289 -10.33 6.11 -18.81
C LEU A 289 -11.15 7.30 -19.31
N VAL A 290 -11.94 7.92 -18.43
CA VAL A 290 -12.91 8.97 -18.80
C VAL A 290 -12.72 10.29 -18.04
N GLY A 291 -11.66 10.38 -17.22
CA GLY A 291 -11.35 11.54 -16.39
C GLY A 291 -12.08 11.53 -15.03
N PRO A 292 -11.45 12.07 -13.96
CA PRO A 292 -12.00 12.05 -12.60
C PRO A 292 -13.22 12.97 -12.42
N GLY A 293 -13.36 13.99 -13.26
CA GLY A 293 -14.54 14.87 -13.28
C GLY A 293 -15.80 14.07 -13.58
N ALA A 294 -15.83 13.41 -14.73
CA ALA A 294 -16.96 12.61 -15.20
C ALA A 294 -17.14 11.31 -14.39
N ALA A 295 -16.05 10.67 -13.95
CA ALA A 295 -16.12 9.41 -13.23
C ALA A 295 -16.65 9.50 -11.78
N LEU A 296 -16.48 10.65 -11.12
CA LEU A 296 -16.84 10.84 -9.69
C LEU A 296 -17.96 11.88 -9.47
N ALA A 297 -18.60 12.37 -10.53
CA ALA A 297 -19.59 13.44 -10.43
C ALA A 297 -20.79 13.05 -9.54
N SER A 298 -21.32 11.84 -9.69
CA SER A 298 -22.45 11.34 -8.90
C SER A 298 -22.03 10.98 -7.47
N GLU A 299 -20.81 10.44 -7.33
CA GLU A 299 -20.23 9.92 -6.10
C GLU A 299 -19.94 11.05 -5.09
N ARG A 300 -19.53 12.23 -5.56
CA ARG A 300 -19.35 13.42 -4.71
C ARG A 300 -20.63 13.83 -4.00
N ARG A 301 -21.74 13.95 -4.75
CA ARG A 301 -23.05 14.27 -4.18
C ARG A 301 -23.50 13.16 -3.22
N TYR A 302 -23.29 11.91 -3.61
CA TYR A 302 -23.65 10.75 -2.81
C TYR A 302 -22.94 10.73 -1.44
N ALA A 303 -21.63 10.94 -1.43
CA ALA A 303 -20.81 10.92 -0.21
C ALA A 303 -21.04 12.13 0.71
N THR A 304 -21.42 13.28 0.15
CA THR A 304 -21.62 14.53 0.91
C THR A 304 -23.05 14.76 1.38
N GLN A 305 -24.04 14.15 0.73
CA GLN A 305 -25.46 14.36 1.05
C GLN A 305 -26.16 13.07 1.49
N THR A 306 -26.15 12.04 0.63
CA THR A 306 -26.95 10.82 0.87
C THR A 306 -26.42 10.01 2.05
N LEU A 307 -25.10 9.79 2.14
CA LEU A 307 -24.51 8.99 3.21
C LEU A 307 -24.60 9.66 4.60
N PRO A 308 -24.29 10.95 4.78
CA PRO A 308 -24.47 11.61 6.08
C PRO A 308 -25.93 11.59 6.56
N LEU A 309 -26.90 11.83 5.67
CA LEU A 309 -28.32 11.70 5.99
C LEU A 309 -28.71 10.26 6.34
N GLY A 310 -28.08 9.26 5.72
CA GLY A 310 -28.23 7.85 6.08
C GLY A 310 -27.73 7.55 7.50
N VAL A 311 -26.56 8.09 7.88
CA VAL A 311 -26.03 7.97 9.26
C VAL A 311 -27.00 8.60 10.26
N LEU A 312 -27.45 9.83 10.02
CA LEU A 312 -28.40 10.51 10.92
C LEU A 312 -29.73 9.75 11.04
N ARG A 313 -30.27 9.21 9.93
CA ARG A 313 -31.47 8.36 9.97
C ARG A 313 -31.26 7.09 10.78
N ALA A 314 -30.10 6.43 10.63
CA ALA A 314 -29.77 5.20 11.34
C ALA A 314 -29.57 5.45 12.85
N LEU A 315 -28.91 6.55 13.24
CA LEU A 315 -28.78 6.97 14.63
C LEU A 315 -30.15 7.34 15.23
N GLY A 316 -30.99 8.08 14.50
CA GLY A 316 -32.34 8.41 14.94
C GLY A 316 -33.25 7.18 15.09
N ALA A 317 -33.06 6.15 14.26
CA ALA A 317 -33.74 4.86 14.43
C ALA A 317 -33.26 4.13 15.70
N ALA A 318 -31.96 4.13 15.99
CA ALA A 318 -31.41 3.55 17.22
C ALA A 318 -31.99 4.23 18.47
N LEU A 319 -32.09 5.56 18.48
CA LEU A 319 -32.71 6.32 19.57
C LEU A 319 -34.20 6.00 19.77
N ARG A 320 -34.88 5.49 18.75
CA ARG A 320 -36.29 5.04 18.79
C ARG A 320 -36.45 3.54 19.06
N GLY A 321 -35.39 2.86 19.49
CA GLY A 321 -35.43 1.45 19.90
C GLY A 321 -35.11 0.42 18.79
N ASP A 322 -34.68 0.84 17.61
CA ASP A 322 -34.25 -0.08 16.55
C ASP A 322 -32.81 -0.56 16.81
N GLY A 323 -32.67 -1.79 17.31
CA GLY A 323 -31.38 -2.41 17.65
C GLY A 323 -30.39 -2.53 16.49
N GLY A 324 -30.84 -2.41 15.23
CA GLY A 324 -29.98 -2.41 14.03
C GLY A 324 -29.47 -1.03 13.63
N GLY A 325 -29.96 0.06 14.24
CA GLY A 325 -29.64 1.44 13.86
C GLY A 325 -28.15 1.80 13.98
N LEU A 326 -27.50 1.46 15.11
CA LEU A 326 -26.07 1.73 15.30
C LEU A 326 -25.19 0.94 14.33
N LEU A 327 -25.56 -0.32 14.05
CA LEU A 327 -24.83 -1.18 13.12
C LEU A 327 -24.93 -0.66 11.67
N ARG A 328 -26.09 -0.14 11.26
CA ARG A 328 -26.25 0.52 9.95
C ARG A 328 -25.43 1.80 9.85
N ALA A 329 -25.40 2.63 10.89
CA ALA A 329 -24.55 3.82 10.92
C ALA A 329 -23.06 3.46 10.77
N ALA A 330 -22.60 2.44 11.52
CA ALA A 330 -21.24 1.93 11.41
C ALA A 330 -20.94 1.34 10.02
N ALA A 331 -21.89 0.61 9.41
CA ALA A 331 -21.75 0.06 8.07
C ALA A 331 -21.64 1.14 6.99
N ILE A 332 -22.40 2.24 7.10
CA ILE A 332 -22.31 3.38 6.18
C ILE A 332 -20.92 4.02 6.23
N VAL A 333 -20.43 4.31 7.44
CA VAL A 333 -19.10 4.93 7.63
C VAL A 333 -17.99 3.98 7.18
N GLY A 334 -18.03 2.73 7.63
CA GLY A 334 -17.04 1.71 7.27
C GLY A 334 -17.02 1.44 5.77
N GLY A 335 -18.19 1.34 5.14
CA GLY A 335 -18.34 1.17 3.69
C GLY A 335 -17.70 2.31 2.90
N LEU A 336 -17.98 3.57 3.27
CA LEU A 336 -17.39 4.75 2.62
C LEU A 336 -15.87 4.79 2.77
N LEU A 337 -15.34 4.55 3.98
CA LEU A 337 -13.90 4.49 4.22
C LEU A 337 -13.24 3.39 3.37
N THR A 338 -13.90 2.24 3.24
CA THR A 338 -13.40 1.09 2.46
C THR A 338 -13.41 1.37 0.95
N VAL A 339 -14.45 2.04 0.44
CA VAL A 339 -14.47 2.55 -0.95
C VAL A 339 -13.35 3.57 -1.19
N GLY A 340 -13.15 4.51 -0.26
CA GLY A 340 -12.07 5.50 -0.34
C GLY A 340 -10.68 4.87 -0.36
N ALA A 341 -10.45 3.86 0.49
CA ALA A 341 -9.22 3.08 0.51
C ALA A 341 -9.00 2.31 -0.81
N GLY A 342 -10.05 1.69 -1.34
CA GLY A 342 -10.00 1.02 -2.65
C GLY A 342 -9.69 1.99 -3.79
N TYR A 343 -10.28 3.18 -3.79
CA TYR A 343 -10.03 4.21 -4.80
C TYR A 343 -8.60 4.73 -4.73
N ALA A 344 -8.10 5.02 -3.53
CA ALA A 344 -6.70 5.41 -3.33
C ALA A 344 -5.74 4.32 -3.81
N ALA A 345 -5.99 3.05 -3.46
CA ALA A 345 -5.19 1.92 -3.95
C ALA A 345 -5.24 1.81 -5.49
N GLY A 346 -6.43 1.97 -6.08
CA GLY A 346 -6.63 1.86 -7.52
C GLY A 346 -6.00 3.00 -8.31
N GLN A 347 -5.87 4.20 -7.72
CA GLN A 347 -5.18 5.34 -8.33
C GLN A 347 -3.65 5.15 -8.36
N VAL A 348 -3.10 4.32 -7.47
CA VAL A 348 -1.66 4.09 -7.35
C VAL A 348 -1.19 2.80 -8.02
N LEU A 349 -2.03 1.76 -8.06
CA LEU A 349 -1.78 0.54 -8.82
C LEU A 349 -1.88 0.85 -10.33
N LYS A 350 -0.78 0.86 -11.09
CA LYS A 350 -0.82 0.87 -12.58
C LYS A 350 -1.77 -0.26 -13.02
N ALA A 351 -2.62 0.00 -14.01
CA ALA A 351 -3.33 -1.09 -14.67
C ALA A 351 -2.27 -2.11 -15.16
N PRO A 352 -2.46 -3.41 -14.95
CA PRO A 352 -1.68 -4.40 -15.67
C PRO A 352 -1.81 -4.08 -17.17
N ALA A 353 -0.70 -4.14 -17.91
CA ALA A 353 -0.81 -4.40 -19.34
C ALA A 353 -1.70 -5.64 -19.53
N ALA A 354 -2.46 -5.69 -20.62
CA ALA A 354 -3.38 -6.78 -20.92
C ALA A 354 -2.74 -8.16 -20.61
N PRO A 355 -3.49 -9.10 -20.02
CA PRO A 355 -2.92 -10.39 -19.66
C PRO A 355 -2.46 -11.11 -20.93
N VAL A 356 -1.14 -11.23 -21.11
CA VAL A 356 -0.57 -12.30 -21.91
C VAL A 356 -0.90 -13.60 -21.17
N VAL A 357 -1.55 -14.51 -21.88
CA VAL A 357 -1.93 -15.83 -21.41
C VAL A 357 -0.72 -16.52 -20.75
N PRO A 358 -0.83 -17.04 -19.52
CA PRO A 358 0.15 -17.98 -19.00
C PRO A 358 0.05 -19.24 -19.86
N THR A 359 1.08 -19.50 -20.66
CA THR A 359 1.32 -20.83 -21.18
C THR A 359 1.48 -21.80 -20.01
N ALA A 360 1.11 -23.05 -20.25
CA ALA A 360 1.06 -24.16 -19.30
C ALA A 360 2.33 -24.25 -18.41
N PRO A 361 2.25 -24.86 -17.21
CA PRO A 361 3.37 -24.84 -16.27
C PRO A 361 4.63 -25.41 -16.92
N PRO A 362 5.76 -24.69 -16.91
CA PRO A 362 6.99 -25.27 -17.41
C PRO A 362 7.41 -26.38 -16.45
N SER A 363 7.42 -27.59 -16.99
CA SER A 363 8.26 -28.68 -16.55
C SER A 363 9.67 -28.17 -16.22
N SER A 364 10.14 -28.49 -15.01
CA SER A 364 11.55 -28.56 -14.62
C SER A 364 12.50 -27.45 -15.11
N GLY A 365 12.85 -26.53 -14.19
CA GLY A 365 14.18 -25.90 -14.15
C GLY A 365 14.40 -24.71 -15.09
N ALA A 366 13.90 -23.52 -14.72
CA ALA A 366 14.41 -22.26 -15.27
C ALA A 366 14.48 -21.21 -14.15
N HIS A 367 15.70 -20.84 -13.74
CA HIS A 367 15.98 -19.76 -12.78
C HIS A 367 15.40 -18.44 -13.29
N ARG A 368 14.80 -17.64 -12.39
CA ARG A 368 14.59 -16.20 -12.66
C ARG A 368 15.96 -15.54 -12.83
N PRO A 369 16.13 -14.53 -13.70
CA PRO A 369 17.36 -13.76 -13.74
C PRO A 369 17.61 -13.14 -12.35
N GLU A 370 18.71 -13.52 -11.73
CA GLU A 370 19.10 -13.11 -10.38
C GLU A 370 20.08 -11.93 -10.45
N PRO A 371 20.08 -11.03 -9.45
CA PRO A 371 21.12 -10.02 -9.32
C PRO A 371 22.51 -10.66 -9.34
N ARG A 372 23.40 -10.16 -10.21
CA ARG A 372 24.78 -10.63 -10.26
C ARG A 372 25.51 -10.27 -8.96
N PRO A 373 26.39 -11.14 -8.44
CA PRO A 373 27.18 -10.83 -7.26
C PRO A 373 28.19 -9.72 -7.55
N LEU A 374 28.43 -8.86 -6.56
CA LEU A 374 29.38 -7.74 -6.66
C LEU A 374 30.43 -7.85 -5.56
N ARG A 375 31.70 -7.68 -5.92
CA ARG A 375 32.78 -7.58 -4.94
C ARG A 375 32.74 -6.19 -4.30
N VAL A 376 32.58 -6.11 -2.98
CA VAL A 376 32.61 -4.82 -2.27
C VAL A 376 34.06 -4.42 -2.02
N LEU A 377 34.47 -3.24 -2.49
CA LEU A 377 35.85 -2.74 -2.44
C LEU A 377 35.90 -1.28 -2.02
N GLU A 378 37.09 -0.82 -1.64
CA GLU A 378 37.36 0.57 -1.27
C GLU A 378 38.57 1.09 -2.02
N VAL A 379 38.52 2.37 -2.43
CA VAL A 379 39.60 3.07 -3.12
C VAL A 379 39.78 4.45 -2.51
N GLU A 380 41.02 4.79 -2.15
CA GLU A 380 41.41 6.13 -1.70
C GLU A 380 42.08 6.88 -2.86
N LEU A 381 41.48 8.01 -3.25
CA LEU A 381 41.90 8.80 -4.41
C LEU A 381 43.19 9.61 -4.16
N ALA A 382 43.56 9.84 -2.89
CA ALA A 382 44.80 10.54 -2.55
C ALA A 382 46.08 9.68 -2.77
N GLY A 383 45.95 8.45 -3.23
CA GLY A 383 47.08 7.56 -3.53
C GLY A 383 46.88 6.76 -4.83
N PRO A 384 47.87 5.92 -5.20
CA PRO A 384 47.81 5.11 -6.41
C PRO A 384 46.59 4.20 -6.43
N LEU A 385 45.90 4.16 -7.58
CA LEU A 385 44.72 3.34 -7.77
C LEU A 385 45.11 1.87 -8.00
N PRO A 386 44.49 0.92 -7.29
CA PRO A 386 44.84 -0.49 -7.41
C PRO A 386 44.29 -1.09 -8.70
N THR A 387 44.93 -2.17 -9.16
CA THR A 387 44.32 -3.06 -10.17
C THR A 387 43.26 -3.94 -9.49
N LEU A 388 42.01 -3.82 -9.92
CA LEU A 388 40.90 -4.60 -9.35
C LEU A 388 40.83 -5.98 -10.00
N GLN A 389 41.09 -7.02 -9.22
CA GLN A 389 40.98 -8.40 -9.67
C GLN A 389 39.56 -8.95 -9.46
N PRO A 390 39.02 -9.72 -10.43
CA PRO A 390 37.70 -10.35 -10.30
C PRO A 390 37.70 -11.47 -9.26
N ARG A 391 38.84 -12.14 -9.05
CA ARG A 391 39.01 -13.15 -8.00
C ARG A 391 39.34 -12.48 -6.67
N ASP A 392 38.56 -12.79 -5.65
CA ASP A 392 38.84 -12.45 -4.27
C ASP A 392 39.94 -13.38 -3.72
N PRO A 393 41.08 -12.85 -3.25
CA PRO A 393 42.18 -13.66 -2.76
C PRO A 393 41.87 -14.43 -1.47
N GLU A 394 40.96 -13.92 -0.63
CA GLU A 394 40.64 -14.55 0.66
C GLU A 394 39.68 -15.72 0.50
N THR A 395 38.65 -15.54 -0.32
CA THR A 395 37.58 -16.54 -0.50
C THR A 395 37.75 -17.40 -1.75
N GLY A 396 38.63 -16.98 -2.68
CA GLY A 396 38.78 -17.59 -4.00
C GLY A 396 37.60 -17.35 -4.95
N ARG A 397 36.56 -16.62 -4.53
CA ARG A 397 35.36 -16.37 -5.33
C ARG A 397 35.65 -15.40 -6.47
N VAL A 398 35.06 -15.65 -7.64
CA VAL A 398 35.17 -14.76 -8.81
C VAL A 398 33.90 -13.94 -8.94
N TYR A 399 34.05 -12.63 -9.13
CA TYR A 399 32.95 -11.67 -9.25
C TYR A 399 32.95 -11.04 -10.65
N PRO A 400 31.78 -10.93 -11.32
CA PRO A 400 31.63 -10.27 -12.62
C PRO A 400 31.66 -8.73 -12.52
N GLY A 401 31.58 -8.18 -11.32
CA GLY A 401 31.60 -6.74 -11.08
C GLY A 401 32.00 -6.40 -9.65
N ALA A 402 32.23 -5.11 -9.40
CA ALA A 402 32.56 -4.58 -8.08
C ALA A 402 31.63 -3.42 -7.71
N ARG A 403 31.39 -3.26 -6.41
CA ARG A 403 30.84 -2.05 -5.81
C ARG A 403 31.96 -1.38 -5.04
N VAL A 404 32.44 -0.25 -5.54
CA VAL A 404 33.61 0.47 -5.02
C VAL A 404 33.17 1.69 -4.22
N LEU A 405 33.46 1.70 -2.91
CA LEU A 405 33.42 2.90 -2.10
C LEU A 405 34.64 3.75 -2.44
N VAL A 406 34.40 4.95 -2.95
CA VAL A 406 35.45 5.88 -3.32
C VAL A 406 35.62 6.89 -2.20
N ARG A 407 36.86 7.07 -1.75
CA ARG A 407 37.24 7.98 -0.68
C ARG A 407 38.23 9.02 -1.17
N LEU A 408 38.18 10.19 -0.54
CA LEU A 408 39.20 11.21 -0.65
C LEU A 408 39.50 11.74 0.76
N HIS A 409 40.76 11.68 1.17
CA HIS A 409 41.20 12.10 2.52
C HIS A 409 40.48 11.32 3.64
N ALA A 410 40.27 10.01 3.42
CA ALA A 410 39.50 9.12 4.28
C ALA A 410 38.03 9.55 4.51
N ARG A 411 37.47 10.42 3.65
CA ARG A 411 36.04 10.70 3.59
C ARG A 411 35.40 9.98 2.41
N PRO A 412 34.23 9.35 2.59
CA PRO A 412 33.54 8.73 1.48
C PRO A 412 32.93 9.80 0.56
N ILE A 413 33.24 9.71 -0.72
CA ILE A 413 32.82 10.65 -1.77
C ILE A 413 31.67 10.06 -2.58
N GLY A 414 31.72 8.75 -2.86
CA GLY A 414 30.75 8.10 -3.72
C GLY A 414 30.81 6.59 -3.66
N LEU A 415 29.82 5.96 -4.30
CA LEU A 415 29.76 4.51 -4.50
C LEU A 415 29.55 4.26 -5.98
N VAL A 416 30.45 3.49 -6.60
CA VAL A 416 30.42 3.21 -8.04
C VAL A 416 30.35 1.70 -8.26
N ASP A 417 29.36 1.26 -9.03
CA ASP A 417 29.25 -0.13 -9.48
C ASP A 417 29.96 -0.27 -10.84
N LEU A 418 30.94 -1.17 -10.92
CA LEU A 418 31.82 -1.37 -12.07
C LEU A 418 31.73 -2.81 -12.59
N ASP A 419 31.93 -2.98 -13.89
CA ASP A 419 32.17 -4.30 -14.48
C ASP A 419 33.63 -4.73 -14.26
N LEU A 420 33.83 -6.00 -13.91
CA LEU A 420 35.17 -6.58 -13.75
C LEU A 420 35.44 -7.57 -14.88
N PRO A 421 36.26 -7.21 -15.87
CA PRO A 421 36.63 -8.14 -16.93
C PRO A 421 37.51 -9.27 -16.39
N PRO A 422 37.63 -10.41 -17.09
CA PRO A 422 38.41 -11.56 -16.62
C PRO A 422 39.88 -11.26 -16.29
N GLY A 423 40.50 -10.29 -16.98
CA GLY A 423 41.88 -9.84 -16.72
C GLY A 423 42.01 -8.79 -15.60
N GLY A 424 40.91 -8.40 -14.97
CA GLY A 424 40.87 -7.31 -14.00
C GLY A 424 40.83 -5.92 -14.64
N LEU A 425 40.54 -4.91 -13.80
CA LEU A 425 40.47 -3.52 -14.20
C LEU A 425 41.74 -2.80 -13.72
N GLY A 426 42.60 -2.39 -14.65
CA GLY A 426 43.85 -1.68 -14.34
C GLY A 426 43.61 -0.25 -13.82
N GLY A 427 44.61 0.31 -13.14
CA GLY A 427 44.51 1.61 -12.47
C GLY A 427 44.05 2.77 -13.37
N GLU A 428 44.51 2.85 -14.63
CA GLU A 428 44.09 3.90 -15.58
C GLU A 428 42.63 3.76 -16.00
N ALA A 429 42.19 2.52 -16.28
CA ALA A 429 40.79 2.25 -16.62
C ALA A 429 39.88 2.54 -15.42
N LEU A 430 40.29 2.14 -14.22
CA LEU A 430 39.60 2.48 -12.97
C LEU A 430 39.53 4.00 -12.80
N ALA A 431 40.62 4.73 -13.00
CA ALA A 431 40.65 6.19 -12.91
C ALA A 431 39.61 6.84 -13.83
N GLY A 432 39.55 6.38 -15.09
CA GLY A 432 38.57 6.86 -16.07
C GLY A 432 37.12 6.65 -15.63
N GLU A 433 36.78 5.44 -15.16
CA GLU A 433 35.44 5.11 -14.67
C GLU A 433 35.05 5.94 -13.43
N LEU A 434 35.97 6.05 -12.46
CA LEU A 434 35.73 6.84 -11.24
C LEU A 434 35.60 8.33 -11.53
N TRP A 435 36.41 8.87 -12.44
CA TRP A 435 36.36 10.28 -12.85
C TRP A 435 35.05 10.61 -13.57
N ALA A 436 34.64 9.74 -14.50
CA ALA A 436 33.37 9.89 -15.21
C ALA A 436 32.17 9.89 -14.23
N ALA A 437 32.23 9.08 -13.18
CA ALA A 437 31.17 8.98 -12.20
C ALA A 437 31.17 10.09 -11.13
N LEU A 438 32.33 10.57 -10.69
CA LEU A 438 32.47 11.36 -9.45
C LEU A 438 33.28 12.65 -9.57
N SER A 439 33.64 13.12 -10.77
CA SER A 439 34.44 14.35 -10.94
C SER A 439 33.85 15.57 -10.22
N GLY A 440 32.52 15.72 -10.21
CA GLY A 440 31.84 16.81 -9.51
C GLY A 440 32.00 16.74 -7.99
N GLU A 441 31.81 15.56 -7.41
CA GLU A 441 31.95 15.30 -5.98
C GLU A 441 33.42 15.41 -5.53
N ILE A 442 34.36 14.96 -6.37
CA ILE A 442 35.81 15.10 -6.13
C ILE A 442 36.19 16.57 -6.04
N ASN A 443 35.86 17.37 -7.06
CA ASN A 443 36.16 18.81 -7.05
C ASN A 443 35.35 19.56 -5.99
N GLY A 444 34.16 19.08 -5.64
CA GLY A 444 33.40 19.56 -4.49
C GLY A 444 34.18 19.46 -3.18
N HIS A 445 34.70 18.26 -2.89
CA HIS A 445 35.49 18.02 -1.69
C HIS A 445 36.81 18.80 -1.68
N LEU A 446 37.52 18.87 -2.81
CA LEU A 446 38.76 19.67 -2.92
C LEU A 446 38.49 21.15 -2.60
N ARG A 447 37.41 21.72 -3.14
CA ARG A 447 37.02 23.11 -2.88
C ARG A 447 36.66 23.35 -1.41
N GLU A 448 35.93 22.43 -0.78
CA GLU A 448 35.61 22.49 0.65
C GLU A 448 36.87 22.44 1.53
N ASP A 449 37.88 21.70 1.09
CA ASP A 449 39.19 21.59 1.76
C ASP A 449 40.14 22.76 1.45
N GLY A 450 39.75 23.71 0.60
CA GLY A 450 40.58 24.84 0.19
C GLY A 450 41.71 24.45 -0.78
N LEU A 451 41.54 23.35 -1.51
CA LEU A 451 42.50 22.82 -2.48
C LEU A 451 42.06 23.16 -3.92
N PRO A 452 43.02 23.25 -4.86
CA PRO A 452 42.69 23.55 -6.26
C PRO A 452 41.93 22.38 -6.90
N GLU A 453 40.98 22.72 -7.76
CA GLU A 453 40.25 21.75 -8.57
C GLU A 453 41.18 21.08 -9.60
N VAL A 454 40.83 19.85 -9.98
CA VAL A 454 41.55 19.08 -11.00
C VAL A 454 40.66 18.79 -12.20
N THR A 455 41.27 18.50 -13.34
CA THR A 455 40.57 18.23 -14.61
C THR A 455 40.60 16.75 -15.00
N HIS A 456 41.39 15.93 -14.32
CA HIS A 456 41.52 14.49 -14.56
C HIS A 456 41.95 13.74 -13.29
N LEU A 457 41.73 12.43 -13.30
CA LEU A 457 42.26 11.45 -12.34
C LEU A 457 43.07 10.43 -13.15
N GLY A 458 44.30 10.15 -12.73
CA GLY A 458 45.16 9.13 -13.35
C GLY A 458 45.37 7.92 -12.43
N ALA A 459 46.09 6.90 -12.89
CA ALA A 459 46.38 5.71 -12.09
C ALA A 459 47.21 6.01 -10.82
N ALA A 460 47.97 7.10 -10.81
CA ALA A 460 48.71 7.55 -9.63
C ALA A 460 47.80 8.17 -8.54
N GLY A 461 46.51 8.36 -8.82
CA GLY A 461 45.58 9.09 -7.95
C GLY A 461 45.55 10.59 -8.27
N LEU A 462 45.04 11.36 -7.32
CA LEU A 462 45.08 12.82 -7.36
C LEU A 462 46.50 13.33 -7.03
N PRO A 463 46.88 14.51 -7.54
CA PRO A 463 48.18 15.10 -7.20
C PRO A 463 48.28 15.37 -5.71
N THR A 464 49.50 15.32 -5.18
CA THR A 464 49.76 15.64 -3.78
C THR A 464 49.56 17.13 -3.53
N PHE A 465 48.71 17.45 -2.57
CA PHE A 465 48.44 18.83 -2.13
C PHE A 465 49.05 19.12 -0.76
N SER A 466 48.95 20.39 -0.32
CA SER A 466 49.09 20.74 1.10
C SER A 466 48.08 19.98 1.97
N THR A 467 48.37 19.83 3.26
CA THR A 467 47.48 19.10 4.20
C THR A 467 46.03 19.62 4.10
N PRO A 468 45.08 18.77 3.67
CA PRO A 468 43.69 19.15 3.50
C PRO A 468 43.05 19.59 4.82
N ARG A 469 42.18 20.59 4.77
CA ARG A 469 41.47 21.12 5.95
C ARG A 469 40.77 20.01 6.74
N CYS A 470 40.11 19.06 6.08
CA CYS A 470 39.40 17.98 6.75
C CYS A 470 40.30 17.10 7.65
N LEU A 471 41.56 16.87 7.26
CA LEU A 471 42.53 16.11 8.03
C LEU A 471 43.02 16.91 9.24
N THR A 472 43.33 18.19 9.05
CA THR A 472 43.70 19.10 10.15
C THR A 472 42.57 19.19 11.19
N GLU A 473 41.33 19.34 10.75
CA GLU A 473 40.18 19.35 11.65
C GLU A 473 39.97 18.02 12.38
N ARG A 474 40.27 16.90 11.71
CA ARG A 474 40.17 15.57 12.31
C ARG A 474 41.20 15.42 13.43
N GLN A 475 42.44 15.82 13.17
CA GLN A 475 43.51 15.79 14.16
C GLN A 475 43.16 16.67 15.38
N ALA A 476 42.72 17.91 15.13
CA ALA A 476 42.29 18.82 16.19
C ALA A 476 41.07 18.32 16.98
N LEU A 477 40.19 17.50 16.37
CA LEU A 477 39.10 16.84 17.09
C LEU A 477 39.62 15.72 18.00
N LEU A 478 40.56 14.90 17.51
CA LEU A 478 41.14 13.79 18.26
C LEU A 478 41.90 14.25 19.49
N GLU A 479 42.64 15.37 19.39
CA GLU A 479 43.36 15.98 20.52
C GLU A 479 42.42 16.41 21.66
N ARG A 480 41.20 16.84 21.33
CA ARG A 480 40.16 17.23 22.30
C ARG A 480 38.99 16.25 22.37
N ALA A 481 39.22 15.00 22.00
CA ALA A 481 38.17 14.00 21.86
C ALA A 481 37.34 13.88 23.16
N PRO A 482 36.01 14.01 23.10
CA PRO A 482 35.16 13.73 24.26
C PRO A 482 35.19 12.24 24.61
N PHE A 483 34.94 11.90 25.87
CA PHE A 483 34.80 10.50 26.25
C PHE A 483 33.46 9.93 25.74
N MET A 484 33.51 8.86 24.95
CA MET A 484 32.31 8.19 24.39
C MET A 484 32.09 6.81 25.01
N SER A 485 30.83 6.39 25.13
CA SER A 485 30.49 4.99 25.44
C SER A 485 29.90 4.33 24.19
N VAL A 486 30.44 3.19 23.78
CA VAL A 486 29.89 2.36 22.71
C VAL A 486 29.00 1.30 23.35
N ILE A 487 27.73 1.23 22.94
CA ILE A 487 26.77 0.24 23.41
C ILE A 487 26.54 -0.79 22.31
N VAL A 488 26.76 -2.06 22.63
CA VAL A 488 26.46 -3.20 21.75
C VAL A 488 25.46 -4.09 22.44
N ALA A 489 24.26 -4.21 21.87
CA ALA A 489 23.26 -5.16 22.36
C ALA A 489 23.43 -6.49 21.63
N THR A 490 23.51 -7.60 22.36
CA THR A 490 23.69 -8.93 21.78
C THR A 490 22.84 -9.96 22.52
N ARG A 491 22.58 -11.10 21.89
CA ARG A 491 21.88 -12.24 22.49
C ARG A 491 22.34 -13.53 21.84
N ASN A 492 23.03 -14.37 22.61
CA ASN A 492 23.50 -15.70 22.20
C ASN A 492 24.31 -15.70 20.88
N ARG A 493 25.19 -14.69 20.69
CA ARG A 493 26.06 -14.54 19.51
C ARG A 493 27.53 -14.34 19.88
N ALA A 494 27.99 -15.06 20.90
CA ALA A 494 29.31 -14.88 21.52
C ALA A 494 30.48 -14.82 20.52
N ALA A 495 30.52 -15.72 19.52
CA ALA A 495 31.60 -15.72 18.51
C ALA A 495 31.59 -14.48 17.60
N ARG A 496 30.39 -13.99 17.24
CA ARG A 496 30.25 -12.80 16.39
C ARG A 496 30.61 -11.53 17.18
N LEU A 497 30.19 -11.47 18.44
CA LEU A 497 30.58 -10.43 19.37
C LEU A 497 32.11 -10.38 19.53
N ASP A 498 32.77 -11.53 19.70
CA ASP A 498 34.21 -11.58 19.91
C ASP A 498 34.99 -10.96 18.74
N ALA A 499 34.57 -11.27 17.50
CA ALA A 499 35.13 -10.66 16.29
C ALA A 499 34.86 -9.13 16.22
N LEU A 500 33.68 -8.67 16.63
CA LEU A 500 33.39 -7.23 16.69
C LEU A 500 34.25 -6.52 17.73
N LEU A 501 34.54 -7.14 18.87
CA LEU A 501 35.37 -6.52 19.92
C LEU A 501 36.78 -6.22 19.40
N ASP A 502 37.38 -7.08 18.58
CA ASP A 502 38.67 -6.79 17.95
C ASP A 502 38.61 -5.51 17.10
N LEU A 503 37.54 -5.33 16.32
CA LEU A 503 37.33 -4.15 15.48
C LEU A 503 37.05 -2.88 16.29
N LEU A 504 36.28 -2.98 17.37
CA LEU A 504 35.97 -1.84 18.25
C LEU A 504 37.20 -1.37 19.03
N LEU A 505 38.08 -2.28 19.43
CA LEU A 505 39.28 -1.94 20.20
C LEU A 505 40.40 -1.33 19.34
N ASP A 506 40.35 -1.53 18.01
CA ASP A 506 41.26 -0.96 17.00
C ASP A 506 40.73 0.34 16.33
N LEU A 507 39.67 0.94 16.88
CA LEU A 507 39.19 2.24 16.39
C LEU A 507 40.21 3.35 16.64
N ASP A 508 40.33 4.27 15.68
CA ASP A 508 41.21 5.45 15.74
C ASP A 508 40.57 6.56 16.60
N TYR A 509 40.25 6.23 17.85
CA TYR A 509 39.64 7.15 18.81
C TYR A 509 40.21 6.94 20.22
N PRO A 510 40.77 7.97 20.87
CA PRO A 510 41.59 7.75 22.07
C PRO A 510 40.80 7.51 23.36
N ARG A 511 39.52 7.92 23.43
CA ARG A 511 38.80 8.04 24.71
C ARG A 511 37.40 7.43 24.65
N PHE A 512 37.31 6.12 24.85
CA PHE A 512 36.02 5.45 24.89
C PHE A 512 36.01 4.19 25.77
N GLU A 513 34.80 3.72 26.10
CA GLU A 513 34.52 2.39 26.63
C GLU A 513 33.57 1.62 25.70
N VAL A 514 33.54 0.30 25.83
CA VAL A 514 32.61 -0.59 25.15
C VAL A 514 31.77 -1.31 26.20
N VAL A 515 30.46 -1.08 26.19
CA VAL A 515 29.49 -1.69 27.08
C VAL A 515 28.68 -2.71 26.29
N ILE A 516 28.94 -3.99 26.57
CA ILE A 516 28.19 -5.10 25.99
C ILE A 516 26.96 -5.36 26.84
N VAL A 517 25.79 -5.27 26.21
CA VAL A 517 24.51 -5.55 26.84
C VAL A 517 23.99 -6.91 26.37
N ASP A 518 24.08 -7.89 27.25
CA ASP A 518 23.61 -9.25 27.02
C ASP A 518 22.11 -9.36 27.32
N ASN A 519 21.29 -9.50 26.28
CA ASN A 519 19.85 -9.35 26.37
C ASN A 519 19.10 -10.68 26.45
N ALA A 520 18.52 -10.95 27.62
CA ALA A 520 17.80 -12.18 27.94
C ALA A 520 18.57 -13.43 27.48
N PRO A 521 19.84 -13.59 27.94
CA PRO A 521 20.69 -14.71 27.55
C PRO A 521 20.05 -16.04 27.94
N THR A 522 20.26 -17.07 27.13
CA THR A 522 19.86 -18.45 27.45
C THR A 522 21.04 -19.34 27.83
N ASP A 523 22.25 -18.82 27.69
CA ASP A 523 23.54 -19.42 28.06
C ASP A 523 24.47 -18.35 28.63
N ASP A 524 25.68 -18.72 29.06
CA ASP A 524 26.68 -17.81 29.61
C ASP A 524 27.82 -17.49 28.64
N GLY A 525 27.66 -17.83 27.35
CA GLY A 525 28.70 -17.67 26.34
C GLY A 525 29.12 -16.21 26.13
N THR A 526 28.13 -15.30 26.06
CA THR A 526 28.39 -13.85 25.96
C THR A 526 29.19 -13.36 27.17
N GLU A 527 28.77 -13.72 28.38
CA GLU A 527 29.44 -13.29 29.61
C GLU A 527 30.89 -13.75 29.64
N ARG A 528 31.16 -15.02 29.34
CA ARG A 528 32.53 -15.56 29.32
C ARG A 528 33.45 -14.81 28.35
N VAL A 529 32.97 -14.54 27.12
CA VAL A 529 33.73 -13.76 26.12
C VAL A 529 34.04 -12.36 26.65
N VAL A 530 33.05 -11.67 27.20
CA VAL A 530 33.23 -10.29 27.69
C VAL A 530 34.17 -10.25 28.89
N GLN A 531 34.08 -11.19 29.83
CA GLN A 531 34.98 -11.26 30.98
C GLN A 531 36.42 -11.54 30.56
N ALA A 532 36.64 -12.46 29.62
CA ALA A 532 37.98 -12.75 29.08
C ALA A 532 38.61 -11.53 28.39
N ARG A 533 37.79 -10.73 27.68
CA ARG A 533 38.23 -9.49 27.03
C ARG A 533 38.47 -8.36 28.04
N ALA A 534 37.58 -8.17 29.01
CA ALA A 534 37.71 -7.16 30.07
C ALA A 534 38.95 -7.37 30.95
N ALA A 535 39.40 -8.62 31.12
CA ALA A 535 40.65 -8.93 31.81
C ALA A 535 41.91 -8.45 31.06
N ARG A 536 41.83 -8.24 29.74
CA ARG A 536 42.93 -7.80 28.88
C ARG A 536 42.83 -6.32 28.51
N ASP A 537 41.62 -5.78 28.41
CA ASP A 537 41.37 -4.39 28.05
C ASP A 537 40.27 -3.79 28.95
N ALA A 538 40.66 -2.82 29.77
CA ALA A 538 39.78 -2.17 30.75
C ALA A 538 38.64 -1.35 30.12
N ARG A 539 38.67 -1.13 28.79
CA ARG A 539 37.58 -0.45 28.07
C ARG A 539 36.33 -1.33 27.96
N VAL A 540 36.43 -2.65 28.06
CA VAL A 540 35.31 -3.57 27.84
C VAL A 540 34.54 -3.85 29.13
N ARG A 541 33.21 -3.75 29.09
CA ARG A 541 32.33 -3.95 30.25
C ARG A 541 31.11 -4.79 29.89
N TYR A 542 30.72 -5.69 30.81
CA TYR A 542 29.52 -6.51 30.71
C TYR A 542 28.34 -5.86 31.45
N VAL A 543 27.16 -5.90 30.84
CA VAL A 543 25.87 -5.53 31.45
C VAL A 543 24.83 -6.56 31.02
N ARG A 544 24.11 -7.15 31.97
CA ARG A 544 23.00 -8.08 31.68
C ARG A 544 21.68 -7.34 31.63
N GLU A 545 20.79 -7.66 30.69
CA GLU A 545 19.38 -7.21 30.67
C GLU A 545 18.46 -8.42 30.58
N ASP A 546 17.76 -8.75 31.67
CA ASP A 546 16.93 -9.96 31.73
C ASP A 546 15.62 -9.86 30.94
N HIS A 547 15.16 -8.64 30.62
CA HIS A 547 13.92 -8.45 29.87
C HIS A 547 14.19 -8.48 28.36
N PRO A 548 13.56 -9.41 27.61
CA PRO A 548 13.78 -9.49 26.17
C PRO A 548 13.34 -8.19 25.47
N GLY A 549 14.10 -7.79 24.46
CA GLY A 549 13.79 -6.67 23.58
C GLY A 549 14.97 -5.73 23.39
N LEU A 550 15.28 -5.40 22.14
CA LEU A 550 16.41 -4.54 21.77
C LEU A 550 16.34 -3.16 22.43
N SER A 551 15.15 -2.57 22.51
CA SER A 551 14.93 -1.30 23.21
C SER A 551 15.25 -1.39 24.71
N ASN A 552 14.98 -2.52 25.37
CA ASN A 552 15.34 -2.71 26.79
C ASN A 552 16.87 -2.76 26.94
N ALA A 553 17.54 -3.53 26.09
CA ALA A 553 19.00 -3.65 26.08
C ALA A 553 19.68 -2.30 25.82
N ARG A 554 19.29 -1.58 24.76
CA ARG A 554 19.82 -0.24 24.45
C ARG A 554 19.59 0.74 25.60
N ASN A 555 18.37 0.77 26.14
CA ASN A 555 18.06 1.62 27.29
C ASN A 555 18.91 1.27 28.52
N ARG A 556 19.17 -0.01 28.79
CA ARG A 556 20.00 -0.42 29.92
C ARG A 556 21.46 -0.06 29.69
N GLY A 557 22.00 -0.29 28.50
CA GLY A 557 23.36 0.10 28.14
C GLY A 557 23.61 1.59 28.31
N ILE A 558 22.73 2.43 27.77
CA ILE A 558 22.87 3.90 27.86
C ILE A 558 22.80 4.39 29.31
N ARG A 559 22.05 3.71 30.21
CA ARG A 559 22.05 4.04 31.64
C ARG A 559 23.37 3.69 32.34
N HIS A 560 24.09 2.67 31.86
CA HIS A 560 25.39 2.25 32.41
C HIS A 560 26.59 2.94 31.73
N ALA A 561 26.33 3.69 30.66
CA ALA A 561 27.31 4.51 29.96
C ALA A 561 27.87 5.61 30.86
N ARG A 562 29.19 5.76 30.88
CA ARG A 562 29.92 6.83 31.56
C ARG A 562 30.02 8.08 30.69
N GLY A 563 30.07 7.93 29.37
CA GLY A 563 30.18 9.02 28.41
C GLY A 563 28.96 9.93 28.37
N GLU A 564 29.20 11.20 28.06
CA GLU A 564 28.13 12.12 27.69
C GLU A 564 27.55 11.76 26.32
N PHE A 565 28.41 11.35 25.39
CA PHE A 565 28.01 10.88 24.07
C PHE A 565 28.04 9.36 24.04
N VAL A 566 26.95 8.77 23.56
CA VAL A 566 26.75 7.32 23.57
C VAL A 566 26.50 6.84 22.15
N ALA A 567 27.45 6.11 21.58
CA ALA A 567 27.32 5.46 20.29
C ALA A 567 26.65 4.09 20.46
N ILE A 568 25.83 3.69 19.49
CA ILE A 568 25.11 2.42 19.48
C ILE A 568 25.44 1.73 18.16
N THR A 569 25.80 0.45 18.28
CA THR A 569 26.02 -0.43 17.13
C THR A 569 25.52 -1.84 17.44
N ASP A 570 25.32 -2.63 16.39
CA ASP A 570 24.88 -4.02 16.49
C ASP A 570 26.09 -4.99 16.40
N ASP A 571 25.90 -6.27 16.73
CA ASP A 571 26.97 -7.28 16.74
C ASP A 571 27.31 -7.87 15.36
N ASP A 572 26.64 -7.42 14.31
CA ASP A 572 26.77 -7.90 12.93
C ASP A 572 27.19 -6.83 11.93
N VAL A 573 27.97 -5.88 12.43
CA VAL A 573 28.60 -4.84 11.63
C VAL A 573 30.13 -4.90 11.72
N ARG A 574 30.79 -4.25 10.77
CA ARG A 574 32.19 -3.86 10.84
C ARG A 574 32.28 -2.33 10.82
N PRO A 575 32.73 -1.68 11.90
CA PRO A 575 32.93 -0.25 11.92
C PRO A 575 34.17 0.17 11.13
N ASP A 576 34.09 1.34 10.51
CA ASP A 576 35.27 2.05 9.99
C ASP A 576 36.13 2.56 11.15
N ARG A 577 37.46 2.59 10.97
CA ARG A 577 38.39 3.03 12.04
C ARG A 577 38.09 4.45 12.54
N ALA A 578 37.60 5.33 11.67
CA ALA A 578 37.24 6.71 12.01
C ALA A 578 35.77 6.86 12.47
N TRP A 579 35.03 5.78 12.69
CA TRP A 579 33.60 5.80 13.00
C TRP A 579 33.24 6.72 14.19
N LEU A 580 33.90 6.54 15.35
CA LEU A 580 33.66 7.39 16.53
C LEU A 580 34.09 8.83 16.31
N THR A 581 35.19 9.04 15.57
CA THR A 581 35.71 10.36 15.22
C THR A 581 34.67 11.15 14.41
N GLU A 582 34.02 10.53 13.43
CA GLU A 582 32.99 11.18 12.62
C GLU A 582 31.65 11.34 13.36
N LEU A 583 31.31 10.44 14.29
CA LEU A 583 30.18 10.63 15.20
C LEU A 583 30.41 11.84 16.13
N ALA A 584 31.59 11.95 16.73
CA ALA A 584 31.97 13.08 17.58
C ALA A 584 31.94 14.41 16.80
N ARG A 585 32.45 14.40 15.55
CA ARG A 585 32.35 15.56 14.64
C ARG A 585 30.89 15.96 14.38
N GLY A 586 29.97 15.02 14.28
CA GLY A 586 28.55 15.30 14.09
C GLY A 586 27.91 16.10 15.23
N PHE A 587 28.35 15.88 16.48
CA PHE A 587 27.85 16.66 17.62
C PHE A 587 28.33 18.12 17.63
N ALA A 588 29.39 18.43 16.89
CA ALA A 588 29.88 19.79 16.70
C ALA A 588 29.22 20.50 15.49
N ALA A 589 28.35 19.83 14.73
CA ALA A 589 27.77 20.37 13.49
C ALA A 589 26.63 21.38 13.71
N GLY A 590 26.12 21.51 14.93
CA GLY A 590 25.03 22.43 15.26
C GLY A 590 24.95 22.72 16.76
N GLU A 591 24.22 23.76 17.12
CA GLU A 591 24.14 24.26 18.50
C GLU A 591 23.46 23.27 19.45
N ASN A 592 22.49 22.49 18.94
CA ASN A 592 21.66 21.59 19.76
C ASN A 592 21.50 20.19 19.15
N VAL A 593 22.60 19.60 18.67
CA VAL A 593 22.59 18.22 18.14
C VAL A 593 22.36 17.22 19.27
N GLY A 594 21.17 16.60 19.26
CA GLY A 594 20.78 15.56 20.22
C GLY A 594 21.15 14.14 19.76
N CYS A 595 21.25 13.94 18.44
CA CYS A 595 21.60 12.66 17.83
C CYS A 595 22.46 12.85 16.58
N VAL A 596 23.42 11.96 16.40
CA VAL A 596 24.21 11.81 15.18
C VAL A 596 23.96 10.44 14.59
N THR A 597 23.83 10.34 13.28
CA THR A 597 23.68 9.08 12.55
C THR A 597 24.74 8.99 11.46
N GLY A 598 25.00 7.79 10.97
CA GLY A 598 26.02 7.55 9.97
C GLY A 598 25.58 6.70 8.79
N SER A 599 26.50 6.52 7.83
CA SER A 599 26.26 5.68 6.66
C SER A 599 26.47 4.21 7.01
N ILE A 600 25.69 3.33 6.39
CA ILE A 600 25.84 1.89 6.51
C ILE A 600 25.82 1.32 5.10
N LEU A 601 26.88 0.58 4.75
CA LEU A 601 27.04 -0.08 3.46
C LEU A 601 26.93 -1.59 3.63
N ALA A 602 26.66 -2.30 2.53
CA ALA A 602 26.72 -3.76 2.53
C ALA A 602 28.17 -4.22 2.75
N MET A 603 28.38 -5.16 3.67
CA MET A 603 29.69 -5.81 3.83
C MET A 603 30.01 -6.75 2.68
N ARG A 604 28.98 -7.41 2.13
CA ARG A 604 29.06 -8.40 1.04
C ARG A 604 27.82 -8.31 0.16
N LEU A 605 27.99 -8.64 -1.12
CA LEU A 605 26.91 -8.71 -2.13
C LEU A 605 27.04 -9.99 -2.94
N ASP A 606 27.02 -11.08 -2.20
CA ASP A 606 27.29 -12.44 -2.67
C ASP A 606 26.04 -13.15 -3.17
N THR A 607 24.87 -12.76 -2.65
CA THR A 607 23.60 -13.41 -2.96
C THR A 607 22.55 -12.40 -3.43
N PRO A 608 21.53 -12.87 -4.17
CA PRO A 608 20.37 -12.06 -4.54
C PRO A 608 19.71 -11.35 -3.36
N ALA A 609 19.59 -12.02 -2.21
CA ALA A 609 18.96 -11.45 -1.02
C ALA A 609 19.71 -10.19 -0.53
N GLN A 610 21.04 -10.23 -0.54
CA GLN A 610 21.88 -9.09 -0.17
C GLN A 610 21.80 -7.95 -1.19
N ALA A 611 21.65 -8.25 -2.48
CA ALA A 611 21.43 -7.24 -3.50
C ALA A 611 20.02 -6.61 -3.41
N TRP A 612 18.99 -7.39 -3.13
CA TRP A 612 17.61 -6.90 -3.06
C TRP A 612 17.36 -5.99 -1.85
N ILE A 613 18.01 -6.21 -0.71
CA ILE A 613 17.91 -5.27 0.42
C ILE A 613 18.52 -3.90 0.09
N GLU A 614 19.61 -3.86 -0.67
CA GLU A 614 20.19 -2.61 -1.18
C GLU A 614 19.26 -1.91 -2.18
N GLN A 615 18.60 -2.66 -3.07
CA GLN A 615 17.59 -2.12 -4.00
C GLN A 615 16.32 -1.63 -3.32
N TYR A 616 15.92 -2.23 -2.19
CA TYR A 616 14.76 -1.79 -1.41
C TYR A 616 14.94 -0.36 -0.84
N GLY A 617 16.20 0.08 -0.67
CA GLY A 617 16.55 1.40 -0.19
C GLY A 617 17.94 1.45 0.45
N GLY A 618 18.47 0.29 0.87
CA GLY A 618 19.71 0.19 1.62
C GLY A 618 19.68 0.98 2.93
N PHE A 619 20.81 0.99 3.64
CA PHE A 619 20.96 1.80 4.84
C PHE A 619 21.68 3.12 4.59
N ASN A 620 22.43 3.26 3.49
CA ASN A 620 23.06 4.52 3.09
C ASN A 620 22.02 5.63 2.78
N LYS A 621 22.31 6.88 3.19
CA LYS A 621 21.47 8.07 2.93
C LYS A 621 22.20 9.12 2.06
N GLY A 622 23.21 8.67 1.32
CA GLY A 622 24.08 9.50 0.48
C GLY A 622 25.36 9.92 1.21
N PHE A 623 26.26 10.59 0.49
CA PHE A 623 27.58 10.99 1.01
C PHE A 623 27.70 12.49 1.34
N ALA A 624 26.59 13.23 1.24
CA ALA A 624 26.51 14.60 1.73
C ALA A 624 26.12 14.62 3.22
N PRO A 625 26.83 15.37 4.09
CA PRO A 625 26.38 15.64 5.44
C PRO A 625 25.03 16.37 5.45
N ARG A 626 24.17 16.08 6.42
CA ARG A 626 22.86 16.74 6.57
C ARG A 626 22.58 17.04 8.03
N LEU A 627 21.90 18.16 8.29
CA LEU A 627 21.33 18.50 9.58
C LEU A 627 19.80 18.46 9.44
N PHE A 628 19.09 18.03 10.47
CA PHE A 628 17.63 17.95 10.47
C PHE A 628 17.05 18.64 11.70
N ASP A 629 16.11 19.58 11.48
CA ASP A 629 15.31 20.21 12.53
C ASP A 629 13.96 20.73 12.00
N LEU A 630 13.05 21.07 12.93
CA LEU A 630 11.71 21.55 12.58
C LEU A 630 11.67 23.02 12.11
N ARG A 631 12.82 23.71 11.97
CA ARG A 631 12.86 25.16 11.69
C ARG A 631 13.52 25.44 10.35
N ALA A 632 14.83 25.27 10.26
CA ALA A 632 15.66 25.68 9.14
C ALA A 632 16.07 24.50 8.24
N HIS A 633 16.16 23.29 8.80
CA HIS A 633 16.72 22.13 8.10
C HIS A 633 15.69 21.01 7.95
N GLN A 634 14.54 21.33 7.36
CA GLN A 634 13.48 20.36 7.11
C GLN A 634 13.78 19.55 5.83
N LEU A 635 13.42 18.27 5.81
CA LEU A 635 13.40 17.53 4.56
C LEU A 635 12.30 18.09 3.66
N ASP A 636 12.59 18.19 2.36
CA ASP A 636 11.58 18.48 1.34
C ASP A 636 10.67 17.26 1.13
N SER A 637 9.80 17.02 2.10
CA SER A 637 8.85 15.92 2.12
C SER A 637 7.64 16.32 2.95
N ARG A 638 6.44 16.16 2.39
CA ARG A 638 5.20 16.41 3.17
C ARG A 638 5.02 15.41 4.32
N MET A 639 5.78 14.32 4.32
CA MET A 639 5.82 13.36 5.43
C MET A 639 6.72 13.82 6.59
N TYR A 640 7.46 14.92 6.46
CA TYR A 640 8.30 15.44 7.54
C TYR A 640 7.45 15.85 8.77
N PRO A 641 7.87 15.52 10.01
CA PRO A 641 9.10 14.81 10.42
C PRO A 641 8.95 13.28 10.48
N TYR A 642 7.83 12.71 10.04
CA TYR A 642 7.52 11.28 10.19
C TYR A 642 8.20 10.36 9.17
N ALA A 643 8.82 10.91 8.12
CA ALA A 643 9.73 10.21 7.21
C ALA A 643 11.09 9.87 7.88
N ALA A 644 11.05 9.36 9.10
CA ALA A 644 12.20 9.30 9.99
C ALA A 644 13.32 8.34 9.52
N GLY A 645 13.01 7.44 8.58
CA GLY A 645 14.02 6.57 7.96
C GLY A 645 15.06 7.35 7.16
N ALA A 646 14.77 8.59 6.75
CA ALA A 646 15.73 9.46 6.07
C ALA A 646 16.84 9.99 7.01
N PHE A 647 16.63 9.94 8.32
CA PHE A 647 17.58 10.49 9.29
C PHE A 647 18.72 9.54 9.64
N GLY A 648 18.57 8.23 9.46
CA GLY A 648 19.57 7.24 9.83
C GLY A 648 18.99 5.85 10.04
N SER A 649 19.76 4.94 10.62
CA SER A 649 19.36 3.54 10.84
C SER A 649 19.90 3.00 12.17
N GLY A 650 19.16 2.06 12.78
CA GLY A 650 19.35 1.60 14.16
C GLY A 650 20.76 1.17 14.57
N ALA A 651 21.53 0.63 13.62
CA ALA A 651 22.88 0.13 13.87
C ALA A 651 23.97 1.22 13.88
N ASN A 652 23.69 2.45 13.44
CA ASN A 652 24.68 3.53 13.35
C ASN A 652 24.14 4.84 13.89
N LEU A 653 24.09 4.92 15.23
CA LEU A 653 23.51 6.02 15.98
C LEU A 653 24.46 6.47 17.07
N ALA A 654 24.46 7.75 17.39
CA ALA A 654 24.97 8.27 18.65
C ALA A 654 24.00 9.29 19.24
N PHE A 655 23.90 9.33 20.57
CA PHE A 655 23.07 10.29 21.27
C PHE A 655 23.90 11.10 22.26
N ARG A 656 23.54 12.38 22.41
CA ARG A 656 23.86 13.10 23.64
C ARG A 656 22.98 12.51 24.75
N ARG A 657 23.58 11.98 25.80
CA ARG A 657 22.88 11.24 26.86
C ARG A 657 21.81 12.07 27.57
N SER A 658 22.02 13.38 27.69
CA SER A 658 21.01 14.32 28.20
C SER A 658 19.78 14.40 27.30
N ALA A 659 19.95 14.55 25.99
CA ALA A 659 18.86 14.58 25.01
C ALA A 659 18.06 13.26 25.00
N TRP A 660 18.75 12.11 25.00
CA TRP A 660 18.12 10.79 25.11
C TRP A 660 17.28 10.65 26.38
N ARG A 661 17.79 11.13 27.53
CA ARG A 661 17.07 11.08 28.81
C ARG A 661 15.83 11.97 28.77
N GLU A 662 15.95 13.16 28.20
CA GLU A 662 14.87 14.12 28.12
C GLU A 662 13.68 13.63 27.28
N VAL A 663 13.94 12.93 26.17
CA VAL A 663 12.88 12.33 25.32
C VAL A 663 12.31 11.03 25.89
N GLY A 664 12.89 10.49 26.98
CA GLY A 664 12.41 9.29 27.68
C GLY A 664 12.97 7.97 27.16
N GLY A 665 14.01 8.01 26.32
CA GLY A 665 14.69 6.84 25.75
C GLY A 665 13.89 6.07 24.69
N PHE A 666 14.35 4.86 24.35
CA PHE A 666 13.70 3.98 23.38
C PHE A 666 12.39 3.43 23.95
N ASP A 667 11.32 3.37 23.14
CA ASP A 667 10.06 2.78 23.57
C ASP A 667 10.19 1.25 23.66
N ALA A 668 10.12 0.72 24.88
CA ALA A 668 10.22 -0.71 25.16
C ALA A 668 9.13 -1.59 24.49
N ALA A 669 8.09 -0.98 23.92
CA ALA A 669 7.09 -1.70 23.12
C ALA A 669 7.43 -1.81 21.62
N LEU A 670 8.52 -1.17 21.18
CA LEU A 670 9.06 -1.23 19.83
C LEU A 670 10.39 -1.99 19.81
N GLY A 671 10.80 -2.40 18.60
CA GLY A 671 12.08 -3.06 18.36
C GLY A 671 12.03 -4.59 18.35
N ALA A 672 13.14 -5.16 17.88
CA ALA A 672 13.33 -6.60 17.79
C ALA A 672 13.13 -7.27 19.17
N GLY A 673 12.51 -8.45 19.16
CA GLY A 673 12.13 -9.17 20.38
C GLY A 673 10.76 -8.78 20.96
N THR A 674 10.06 -7.81 20.35
CA THR A 674 8.68 -7.44 20.70
C THR A 674 7.71 -7.76 19.56
N ALA A 675 6.40 -7.71 19.82
CA ALA A 675 5.42 -7.83 18.75
C ALA A 675 5.52 -6.69 17.73
N GLY A 676 6.03 -5.51 18.13
CA GLY A 676 6.23 -4.33 17.29
C GLY A 676 7.34 -4.47 16.25
N MET A 677 8.22 -5.47 16.40
CA MET A 677 9.26 -5.91 15.43
C MET A 677 10.34 -4.88 15.02
N GLY A 678 10.13 -3.57 15.19
CA GLY A 678 11.08 -2.51 14.81
C GLY A 678 10.54 -1.10 15.12
N GLY A 679 11.20 -0.07 14.58
CA GLY A 679 10.75 1.32 14.58
C GLY A 679 11.13 2.12 15.84
N GLU A 680 11.93 1.55 16.74
CA GLU A 680 12.36 2.17 17.99
C GLU A 680 13.21 3.43 17.77
N GLU A 681 14.10 3.42 16.78
CA GLU A 681 14.93 4.54 16.37
C GLU A 681 14.10 5.62 15.65
N LEU A 682 13.13 5.20 14.82
CA LEU A 682 12.23 6.13 14.15
C LEU A 682 11.40 6.91 15.17
N SER A 683 10.95 6.23 16.23
CA SER A 683 10.22 6.89 17.31
C SER A 683 11.07 7.91 18.05
N ILE A 684 12.33 7.61 18.38
CA ILE A 684 13.16 8.54 19.16
C ILE A 684 13.58 9.76 18.33
N PHE A 685 13.80 9.59 17.01
CA PHE A 685 14.10 10.72 16.12
C PHE A 685 12.98 11.75 16.11
N VAL A 686 11.72 11.31 15.96
CA VAL A 686 10.58 12.23 15.98
C VAL A 686 10.47 12.94 17.34
N GLU A 687 10.69 12.24 18.45
CA GLU A 687 10.64 12.88 19.76
C GLU A 687 11.77 13.91 19.95
N LEU A 688 12.98 13.65 19.46
CA LEU A 688 14.10 14.60 19.49
C LEU A 688 13.76 15.88 18.73
N LEU A 689 13.31 15.74 17.47
CA LEU A 689 12.93 16.89 16.66
C LEU A 689 11.78 17.69 17.32
N GLN A 690 10.80 17.01 17.90
CA GLN A 690 9.70 17.67 18.61
C GLN A 690 10.07 18.31 19.94
N ARG A 691 11.25 17.99 20.50
CA ARG A 691 11.84 18.72 21.64
C ARG A 691 12.79 19.84 21.19
N GLY A 692 12.93 20.07 19.89
CA GLY A 692 13.80 21.11 19.35
C GLY A 692 15.28 20.71 19.27
N TYR A 693 15.60 19.42 19.42
CA TYR A 693 16.93 18.91 19.11
C TYR A 693 17.12 18.77 17.61
N GLN A 694 18.38 18.82 17.19
CA GLN A 694 18.79 18.56 15.82
C GLN A 694 19.32 17.12 15.69
N ILE A 695 19.16 16.54 14.50
CA ILE A 695 19.77 15.26 14.14
C ILE A 695 20.78 15.52 13.03
N ALA A 696 22.03 15.12 13.22
CA ALA A 696 23.09 15.27 12.22
C ALA A 696 23.39 13.93 11.54
N TYR A 697 23.24 13.85 10.23
CA TYR A 697 23.73 12.72 9.43
C TYR A 697 25.15 12.98 8.95
N ARG A 698 26.07 12.09 9.33
CA ARG A 698 27.50 12.14 9.02
C ARG A 698 27.91 10.90 8.22
N PRO A 699 28.00 10.98 6.88
CA PRO A 699 28.29 9.81 6.05
C PRO A 699 29.67 9.19 6.30
N GLY A 700 30.63 9.97 6.83
CA GLY A 700 31.94 9.46 7.26
C GLY A 700 31.89 8.58 8.51
N ALA A 701 30.83 8.65 9.33
CA ALA A 701 30.60 7.69 10.39
C ALA A 701 30.09 6.40 9.73
N LEU A 702 31.01 5.56 9.25
CA LEU A 702 30.70 4.47 8.36
C LEU A 702 30.70 3.12 9.08
N LEU A 703 29.70 2.30 8.78
CA LEU A 703 29.65 0.87 9.15
C LEU A 703 29.40 0.02 7.90
N TYR A 704 29.83 -1.23 7.95
CA TYR A 704 29.46 -2.27 6.99
C TYR A 704 28.58 -3.30 7.67
N HIS A 705 27.39 -3.55 7.14
CA HIS A 705 26.44 -4.48 7.71
C HIS A 705 26.45 -5.81 6.95
N ASP A 706 26.45 -6.92 7.68
CA ASP A 706 26.32 -8.26 7.11
C ASP A 706 24.85 -8.59 6.82
N HIS A 707 24.42 -8.26 5.60
CA HIS A 707 23.06 -8.55 5.14
C HIS A 707 22.79 -10.05 5.10
N HIS A 708 21.57 -10.45 5.46
CA HIS A 708 21.15 -11.84 5.38
C HIS A 708 21.30 -12.40 3.96
N ALA A 709 22.12 -13.44 3.82
CA ALA A 709 22.31 -14.16 2.57
C ALA A 709 21.07 -15.00 2.18
N ASP A 710 20.31 -15.45 3.17
CA ASP A 710 19.10 -16.27 3.01
C ASP A 710 17.87 -15.44 2.61
N TYR A 711 17.15 -15.90 1.58
CA TYR A 711 15.96 -15.23 1.10
C TYR A 711 14.79 -15.30 2.10
N GLY A 712 14.67 -16.40 2.85
CA GLY A 712 13.64 -16.52 3.90
C GLY A 712 13.83 -15.50 5.03
N ALA A 713 15.08 -15.26 5.41
CA ALA A 713 15.44 -14.20 6.36
C ALA A 713 15.10 -12.81 5.82
N LEU A 714 15.39 -12.53 4.55
CA LEU A 714 14.98 -11.28 3.90
C LEU A 714 13.45 -11.11 3.90
N GLN A 715 12.68 -12.15 3.59
CA GLN A 715 11.21 -12.10 3.64
C GLN A 715 10.69 -11.72 5.04
N ARG A 716 11.25 -12.31 6.10
CA ARG A 716 10.93 -11.96 7.50
C ARG A 716 11.31 -10.52 7.84
N GLN A 717 12.47 -10.06 7.35
CA GLN A 717 12.94 -8.70 7.54
C GLN A 717 12.02 -7.68 6.85
N MET A 718 11.58 -7.94 5.62
CA MET A 718 10.65 -7.06 4.89
C MET A 718 9.30 -6.92 5.59
N PHE A 719 8.75 -8.03 6.10
CA PHE A 719 7.54 -7.97 6.94
C PHE A 719 7.77 -7.14 8.20
N SER A 720 8.91 -7.35 8.87
CA SER A 720 9.26 -6.65 10.11
C SER A 720 9.44 -5.14 9.90
N TYR A 721 10.00 -4.71 8.78
CA TYR A 721 10.12 -3.29 8.42
C TYR A 721 8.77 -2.60 8.25
N GLY A 722 7.83 -3.25 7.53
CA GLY A 722 6.48 -2.73 7.40
C GLY A 722 5.76 -2.64 8.75
N ALA A 723 5.88 -3.68 9.57
CA ALA A 723 5.30 -3.71 10.91
C ALA A 723 5.90 -2.62 11.82
N GLY A 724 7.22 -2.50 11.85
CA GLY A 724 7.93 -1.48 12.63
C GLY A 724 7.56 -0.07 12.24
N LEU A 725 7.46 0.24 10.93
CA LEU A 725 7.08 1.56 10.43
C LEU A 725 5.74 2.02 11.00
N THR A 726 4.71 1.17 10.89
CA THR A 726 3.35 1.54 11.33
C THR A 726 3.14 1.36 12.84
N ALA A 727 3.91 0.48 13.49
CA ALA A 727 3.99 0.40 14.94
C ALA A 727 4.54 1.70 15.54
N TYR A 728 5.61 2.27 14.96
CA TYR A 728 6.15 3.55 15.39
C TYR A 728 5.16 4.71 15.17
N LEU A 729 4.49 4.78 14.01
CA LEU A 729 3.48 5.82 13.78
C LEU A 729 2.34 5.72 14.80
N THR A 730 1.95 4.49 15.15
CA THR A 730 0.98 4.23 16.22
C THR A 730 1.51 4.68 17.57
N ALA A 731 2.78 4.43 17.87
CA ALA A 731 3.45 4.92 19.08
C ALA A 731 3.48 6.45 19.15
N ALA A 732 3.71 7.12 18.02
CA ALA A 732 3.71 8.58 17.94
C ALA A 732 2.33 9.16 18.31
N VAL A 733 1.24 8.57 17.81
CA VAL A 733 -0.14 8.94 18.18
C VAL A 733 -0.44 8.57 19.64
N TRP A 734 -0.02 7.40 20.09
CA TRP A 734 -0.24 6.94 21.47
C TRP A 734 0.41 7.87 22.49
N LYS A 735 1.64 8.33 22.23
CA LYS A 735 2.35 9.28 23.11
C LYS A 735 1.71 10.67 23.11
N ARG A 736 1.19 11.12 21.96
CA ARG A 736 0.54 12.43 21.80
C ARG A 736 -0.67 12.33 20.85
N PRO A 737 -1.90 12.14 21.37
CA PRO A 737 -3.10 11.94 20.53
C PRO A 737 -3.38 13.06 19.53
N ALA A 738 -2.97 14.30 19.84
CA ALA A 738 -3.08 15.44 18.93
C ALA A 738 -2.36 15.23 17.58
N ARG A 739 -1.34 14.36 17.53
CA ARG A 739 -0.63 14.02 16.28
C ARG A 739 -1.50 13.22 15.30
N LEU A 740 -2.65 12.68 15.73
CA LEU A 740 -3.54 11.93 14.85
C LEU A 740 -4.02 12.78 13.65
N LEU A 741 -4.39 14.04 13.88
CA LEU A 741 -4.86 14.93 12.82
C LEU A 741 -3.73 15.25 11.83
N ASP A 742 -2.55 15.53 12.37
CA ASP A 742 -1.33 15.85 11.61
C ASP A 742 -0.87 14.66 10.74
N LEU A 743 -0.89 13.46 11.30
CA LEU A 743 -0.60 12.22 10.58
C LEU A 743 -1.68 11.88 9.56
N ALA A 744 -2.96 12.02 9.92
CA ALA A 744 -4.08 11.75 9.01
C ALA A 744 -4.01 12.62 7.75
N ALA A 745 -3.66 13.90 7.90
CA ALA A 745 -3.46 14.81 6.77
C ALA A 745 -2.31 14.37 5.83
N ARG A 746 -1.36 13.58 6.32
CA ARG A 746 -0.18 13.10 5.58
C ARG A 746 -0.34 11.70 5.01
N VAL A 747 -1.37 10.95 5.41
CA VAL A 747 -1.63 9.59 4.91
C VAL A 747 -1.65 9.50 3.37
N PRO A 748 -2.29 10.42 2.62
CA PRO A 748 -2.29 10.34 1.16
C PRO A 748 -0.87 10.38 0.57
N GLU A 749 -0.01 11.25 1.12
CA GLU A 749 1.38 11.33 0.71
C GLU A 749 2.17 10.11 1.15
N GLY A 750 1.97 9.62 2.37
CA GLY A 750 2.62 8.40 2.86
C GLY A 750 2.30 7.19 2.00
N LEU A 751 1.06 7.05 1.56
CA LEU A 751 0.64 5.99 0.62
C LEU A 751 1.27 6.19 -0.75
N ARG A 752 1.34 7.43 -1.25
CA ARG A 752 2.06 7.75 -2.50
C ARG A 752 3.53 7.36 -2.40
N HIS A 753 4.23 7.75 -1.34
CA HIS A 753 5.62 7.40 -1.12
C HIS A 753 5.82 5.87 -0.96
N ALA A 754 4.89 5.17 -0.31
CA ALA A 754 4.99 3.72 -0.14
C ALA A 754 4.75 2.92 -1.43
N LEU A 755 3.84 3.38 -2.29
CA LEU A 755 3.28 2.57 -3.38
C LEU A 755 3.64 3.09 -4.79
N HIS A 756 3.98 4.37 -4.94
CA HIS A 756 4.26 4.94 -6.26
C HIS A 756 5.62 4.45 -6.80
N PRO A 757 5.72 3.89 -8.02
CA PRO A 757 6.98 3.36 -8.54
C PRO A 757 8.11 4.38 -8.63
N ALA A 758 7.79 5.64 -8.98
CA ALA A 758 8.77 6.72 -9.04
C ALA A 758 8.99 7.45 -7.71
N SER A 759 8.45 6.94 -6.59
CA SER A 759 8.81 7.47 -5.27
C SER A 759 10.30 7.17 -4.99
N GLU A 760 10.94 8.01 -4.19
CA GLU A 760 12.32 7.79 -3.72
C GLU A 760 12.53 6.37 -3.14
N LYS A 761 11.51 5.82 -2.47
CA LYS A 761 11.53 4.47 -1.91
C LYS A 761 11.52 3.36 -2.97
N ASN A 762 10.81 3.55 -4.08
CA ASN A 762 10.60 2.50 -5.08
C ASN A 762 11.45 2.67 -6.34
N SER A 763 12.08 3.84 -6.55
CA SER A 763 12.86 4.15 -7.76
C SER A 763 14.08 3.25 -7.96
N LYS A 764 14.62 2.67 -6.88
CA LYS A 764 15.75 1.72 -6.92
C LYS A 764 15.35 0.27 -7.18
N LYS A 765 14.04 -0.05 -7.16
CA LYS A 765 13.53 -1.40 -7.41
C LYS A 765 13.37 -1.61 -8.92
N ASN A 766 14.26 -2.39 -9.51
CA ASN A 766 14.19 -2.76 -10.92
C ASN A 766 13.27 -3.97 -11.15
N ASP A 767 13.12 -4.41 -12.41
CA ASP A 767 12.27 -5.54 -12.79
C ASP A 767 12.68 -6.88 -12.15
N LEU A 768 13.90 -6.98 -11.61
CA LEU A 768 14.40 -8.16 -10.89
C LEU A 768 14.04 -8.16 -9.40
N TYR A 769 13.48 -7.05 -8.87
CA TYR A 769 13.08 -6.97 -7.47
C TYR A 769 11.81 -7.81 -7.22
N PRO A 770 11.81 -8.79 -6.29
CA PRO A 770 10.66 -9.66 -6.09
C PRO A 770 9.45 -8.88 -5.54
N ALA A 771 8.37 -8.81 -6.32
CA ALA A 771 7.13 -8.12 -5.93
C ALA A 771 6.53 -8.63 -4.61
N GLU A 772 6.83 -9.87 -4.22
CA GLU A 772 6.42 -10.42 -2.94
C GLU A 772 7.04 -9.76 -1.73
N LEU A 773 8.28 -9.24 -1.82
CA LEU A 773 8.92 -8.50 -0.74
C LEU A 773 8.15 -7.21 -0.44
N THR A 774 7.72 -6.49 -1.48
CA THR A 774 6.83 -5.33 -1.34
C THR A 774 5.48 -5.73 -0.73
N ARG A 775 4.89 -6.87 -1.13
CA ARG A 775 3.63 -7.35 -0.53
C ARG A 775 3.79 -7.73 0.94
N LEU A 776 4.90 -8.36 1.31
CA LEU A 776 5.21 -8.70 2.71
C LEU A 776 5.37 -7.45 3.56
N GLU A 777 6.06 -6.44 3.05
CA GLU A 777 6.18 -5.15 3.71
C GLU A 777 4.80 -4.51 3.96
N LEU A 778 3.95 -4.43 2.93
CA LEU A 778 2.59 -3.88 3.06
C LEU A 778 1.73 -4.69 4.05
N ARG A 779 1.87 -6.02 4.08
CA ARG A 779 1.21 -6.85 5.10
C ARG A 779 1.72 -6.55 6.50
N GLY A 780 3.03 -6.31 6.64
CA GLY A 780 3.63 -5.81 7.88
C GLY A 780 3.01 -4.48 8.30
N MET A 781 2.87 -3.53 7.37
CA MET A 781 2.24 -2.23 7.65
C MET A 781 0.80 -2.34 8.18
N LEU A 782 0.02 -3.29 7.68
CA LEU A 782 -1.32 -3.54 8.20
C LEU A 782 -1.29 -4.15 9.62
N TYR A 783 -0.25 -4.90 9.95
CA TYR A 783 -0.08 -5.56 11.25
C TYR A 783 0.42 -4.61 12.34
N GLY A 784 1.32 -3.68 12.01
CA GLY A 784 2.06 -2.86 12.98
C GLY A 784 1.23 -2.15 14.07
N PRO A 785 0.07 -1.53 13.77
CA PRO A 785 -0.75 -0.88 14.80
C PRO A 785 -1.25 -1.86 15.87
N LEU A 786 -1.75 -3.03 15.46
CA LEU A 786 -2.16 -4.09 16.39
C LEU A 786 -0.95 -4.65 17.15
N ALA A 787 0.18 -4.75 16.46
CA ALA A 787 1.43 -5.24 17.02
C ALA A 787 1.94 -4.35 18.17
N TYR A 788 1.92 -3.03 17.99
CA TYR A 788 2.29 -2.06 19.03
C TYR A 788 1.37 -2.19 20.25
N LEU A 789 0.05 -2.25 20.04
CA LEU A 789 -0.92 -2.39 21.14
C LEU A 789 -0.73 -3.71 21.91
N ARG A 790 -0.39 -4.80 21.21
CA ARG A 790 -0.03 -6.08 21.85
C ARG A 790 1.24 -5.96 22.69
N SER A 791 2.30 -5.36 22.16
CA SER A 791 3.54 -5.09 22.92
C SER A 791 3.27 -4.25 24.18
N ARG A 792 2.45 -3.20 24.08
CA ARG A 792 2.09 -2.35 25.24
C ARG A 792 1.34 -3.13 26.32
N ARG A 793 0.40 -4.00 25.93
CA ARG A 793 -0.33 -4.87 26.88
C ARG A 793 0.62 -5.87 27.55
N ALA A 794 1.51 -6.49 26.80
CA ALA A 794 2.53 -7.40 27.36
C ALA A 794 3.43 -6.67 28.37
N LEU A 795 3.92 -5.48 28.03
CA LEU A 795 4.73 -4.65 28.92
C LEU A 795 3.97 -4.26 30.21
N ALA A 796 2.68 -3.93 30.10
CA ALA A 796 1.84 -3.60 31.25
C ALA A 796 1.62 -4.83 32.15
N ALA A 797 1.45 -6.03 31.58
CA ALA A 797 1.32 -7.27 32.34
C ALA A 797 2.60 -7.57 33.14
N VAL A 798 3.77 -7.46 32.50
CA VAL A 798 5.08 -7.60 33.16
C VAL A 798 5.20 -6.61 34.32
N ARG A 799 4.93 -5.31 34.09
CA ARG A 799 4.99 -4.28 35.15
C ARG A 799 4.05 -4.57 36.33
N ARG A 800 2.85 -5.11 36.08
CA ARG A 800 1.91 -5.49 37.15
C ARG A 800 2.40 -6.69 37.96
N GLN A 801 3.02 -7.67 37.31
CA GLN A 801 3.57 -8.86 37.96
C GLN A 801 4.76 -8.51 38.88
N PHE A 802 5.64 -7.61 38.43
CA PHE A 802 6.79 -7.16 39.24
C PHE A 802 6.43 -6.06 40.25
N GLY A 803 5.49 -5.17 39.93
CA GLY A 803 4.97 -4.17 40.88
C GLY A 803 4.26 -4.80 42.08
N ARG A 804 3.63 -5.98 41.89
CA ARG A 804 3.07 -6.77 43.00
C ARG A 804 4.14 -7.49 43.85
N ARG A 805 5.32 -7.80 43.29
CA ARG A 805 6.44 -8.40 44.04
C ARG A 805 7.25 -7.38 44.85
N ALA A 806 7.27 -6.11 44.46
CA ALA A 806 7.95 -5.05 45.21
C ALA A 806 7.11 -4.43 46.35
N GLY A 807 5.79 -4.69 46.38
CA GLY A 807 4.86 -4.19 47.40
C GLY A 807 4.45 -5.24 48.45
N GLY A 808 5.11 -6.39 48.49
CA GLY A 808 4.91 -7.42 49.49
C GLY A 808 6.21 -7.72 50.21
N GLY A 809 6.36 -7.22 51.42
CA GLY A 809 7.32 -7.70 52.40
C GLY A 809 6.94 -7.19 53.79
N PRO A 810 7.37 -7.84 54.88
CA PRO A 810 7.95 -9.19 55.00
C PRO A 810 6.89 -10.31 55.02
#